data_AF-A0A6F8XHJ4-F1
#
_entry.id   AF-A0A6F8XHJ4-F1
#
_cell.length_a   1.000
_cell.length_b   1.000
_cell.length_c   1.000
_cell.angle_alpha   90.00
_cell.angle_beta   90.00
_cell.angle_gamma   90.00
#
_symmetry.space_group_name_H-M   'P 1'
#
loop_
_entity.id
_entity.type
_entity.pdbx_description
1 polymer ?
#
loop_
_entity_poly.entity_id
_entity_poly.type
_entity_poly.pdbx_seq_one_letter_code
_entity_poly.pdbx_strand_id
1 'polypeptide(L)'
;MFDALNAWWAQQLVLCDWAFTPHPLAVDAVAAEQRLLELGITDRGALADQLFFALGAPSGSADQLLGALEWAALAGAAGWLSQAQATNWAHHLTRRITSDYSDQRAWLSDLRRALGAKGWETGADDRFIDACQALADLESEGEGITWQTLDTELAQRPAPASLWPQAPEAQPWRLGALFRPVVSYPASAADWPDASEWLGHIWQVYDREQLLEVMLWLSAQGERQRWDIEARELLTMDRAQRQEWQRGAVNDAPYAPVLTAFVNQGEPLEWAAWDWLRLVELAWAGACCGWLSQAEADDLAAHAADLVGRRYHDWHAVLKAYMRGQSLFEGVDRREMTPNARHKLLMHAPHSPWRHSLAALLDEPTRQASRTRIKAWRNTPHHWLLALAGVREPDVMLRQLNPSAPIAEQRRADAAVYLQDSLGLHADEGHQVLARYWLPAQAHHLNQLAADAAHGVLPPSQTRFGQPTPDELKQRNAVKGVSRHAATIHMAEKFAFYLHMAFDSGLFEREPLMQHAGALRSCLCRFYATPKRLLEAWFAWESCLPEPEHDSLINEIAWHLEDHGSLFHWLDWRPDAWCEPGERPTLTHFTAMSLVGPLNMRCGASHSWKVLVSAPTFANGSRATTTSPAPTICKSF
;
A
#
# COMPACT_ATOMS: atom_id res chain seq x y z
N MET A 1 -7.95 50.87 -7.82
CA MET A 1 -9.28 50.25 -8.10
C MET A 1 -9.77 49.76 -6.75
N PHE A 2 -11.00 50.11 -6.35
CA PHE A 2 -11.52 49.74 -5.05
C PHE A 2 -11.99 48.28 -5.11
N ASP A 3 -11.43 47.39 -4.27
CA ASP A 3 -11.87 45.99 -4.22
C ASP A 3 -13.01 45.86 -3.20
N ALA A 4 -14.24 45.85 -3.71
CA ALA A 4 -15.44 45.82 -2.88
C ALA A 4 -15.55 44.54 -2.02
N LEU A 5 -15.00 43.41 -2.47
CA LEU A 5 -14.93 42.18 -1.68
C LEU A 5 -14.04 42.36 -0.44
N ASN A 6 -12.83 42.90 -0.62
CA ASN A 6 -11.90 43.11 0.50
C ASN A 6 -12.42 44.16 1.49
N ALA A 7 -13.07 45.22 0.99
CA ALA A 7 -13.68 46.24 1.84
C ALA A 7 -14.89 45.69 2.62
N TRP A 8 -15.79 44.94 1.98
CA TRP A 8 -16.91 44.28 2.67
C TRP A 8 -16.41 43.27 3.71
N TRP A 9 -15.41 42.45 3.36
CA TRP A 9 -14.79 41.51 4.28
C TRP A 9 -14.24 42.23 5.51
N ALA A 10 -13.49 43.33 5.31
CA ALA A 10 -12.97 44.13 6.42
C ALA A 10 -14.07 44.83 7.25
N GLN A 11 -15.22 45.20 6.65
CA GLN A 11 -16.41 45.63 7.41
C GLN A 11 -16.97 44.50 8.29
N GLN A 12 -17.03 43.26 7.79
CA GLN A 12 -17.52 42.12 8.60
C GLN A 12 -16.59 41.79 9.77
N LEU A 13 -15.27 41.99 9.65
CA LEU A 13 -14.32 41.72 10.74
C LEU A 13 -14.55 42.59 11.98
N VAL A 14 -15.24 43.74 11.86
CA VAL A 14 -15.65 44.57 13.02
C VAL A 14 -16.54 43.79 13.99
N LEU A 15 -17.29 42.79 13.50
CA LEU A 15 -18.09 41.88 14.34
C LEU A 15 -17.25 40.94 15.21
N CYS A 16 -15.94 40.85 14.97
CA CYS A 16 -14.97 40.06 15.74
C CYS A 16 -14.14 40.92 16.72
N ASP A 17 -14.58 42.13 17.07
CA ASP A 17 -13.86 43.15 17.88
C ASP A 17 -12.61 43.72 17.16
N TRP A 18 -12.55 43.67 15.83
CA TRP A 18 -11.47 44.29 15.06
C TRP A 18 -11.72 45.80 14.87
N ALA A 19 -10.66 46.60 14.98
CA ALA A 19 -10.69 47.98 14.53
C ALA A 19 -10.94 48.07 13.02
N PHE A 20 -11.85 48.95 12.59
CA PHE A 20 -12.14 49.11 11.17
C PHE A 20 -10.91 49.61 10.40
N THR A 21 -10.45 48.80 9.46
CA THR A 21 -9.35 49.13 8.54
C THR A 21 -9.76 48.76 7.12
N PRO A 22 -9.28 49.46 6.07
CA PRO A 22 -9.69 49.19 4.68
C PRO A 22 -9.03 47.94 4.06
N HIS A 23 -8.22 47.19 4.82
CA HIS A 23 -7.51 46.02 4.32
C HIS A 23 -7.60 44.87 5.34
N PRO A 24 -8.24 43.73 5.00
CA PRO A 24 -8.57 42.69 5.98
C PRO A 24 -7.35 41.97 6.57
N LEU A 25 -6.18 42.04 5.92
CA LEU A 25 -4.91 41.47 6.43
C LEU A 25 -4.00 42.51 7.11
N ALA A 26 -4.55 43.63 7.62
CA ALA A 26 -3.75 44.75 8.16
C ALA A 26 -3.21 44.53 9.60
N VAL A 27 -3.60 43.45 10.28
CA VAL A 27 -3.13 43.11 11.63
C VAL A 27 -1.67 42.64 11.58
N ASP A 28 -0.90 42.95 12.62
CA ASP A 28 0.48 42.47 12.77
C ASP A 28 0.54 40.93 12.79
N ALA A 29 1.57 40.35 12.17
CA ALA A 29 1.69 38.90 12.02
C ALA A 29 1.73 38.14 13.37
N VAL A 30 2.40 38.69 14.39
CA VAL A 30 2.51 38.05 15.72
C VAL A 30 1.18 38.16 16.48
N ALA A 31 0.52 39.31 16.38
CA ALA A 31 -0.82 39.49 16.94
C ALA A 31 -1.85 38.57 16.27
N ALA A 32 -1.76 38.38 14.95
CA ALA A 32 -2.63 37.49 14.20
C ALA A 32 -2.41 36.01 14.56
N GLU A 33 -1.16 35.58 14.71
CA GLU A 33 -0.81 34.24 15.18
C GLU A 33 -1.30 33.99 16.62
N GLN A 34 -1.06 34.92 17.55
CA GLN A 34 -1.58 34.80 18.92
C GLN A 34 -3.12 34.67 18.93
N ARG A 35 -3.82 35.45 18.10
CA ARG A 35 -5.29 35.38 18.00
C ARG A 35 -5.79 34.05 17.43
N LEU A 36 -5.07 33.42 16.50
CA LEU A 36 -5.38 32.07 16.04
C LEU A 36 -5.27 31.05 17.17
N LEU A 37 -4.22 31.15 17.99
CA LEU A 37 -4.02 30.29 19.17
C LEU A 37 -5.13 30.48 20.22
N GLU A 38 -5.54 31.72 20.48
CA GLU A 38 -6.69 32.04 21.37
C GLU A 38 -8.01 31.44 20.87
N LEU A 39 -8.18 31.34 19.54
CA LEU A 39 -9.33 30.71 18.88
C LEU A 39 -9.19 29.17 18.77
N GLY A 40 -8.14 28.58 19.35
CA GLY A 40 -7.90 27.13 19.34
C GLY A 40 -7.35 26.58 18.02
N ILE A 41 -6.83 27.44 17.15
CA ILE A 41 -6.22 27.07 15.86
C ILE A 41 -4.70 27.06 16.04
N THR A 42 -4.16 25.88 16.39
CA THR A 42 -2.75 25.68 16.76
C THR A 42 -1.76 25.71 15.60
N ASP A 43 -2.23 25.36 14.40
CA ASP A 43 -1.38 25.13 13.22
C ASP A 43 -2.20 25.22 11.92
N ARG A 44 -1.52 25.18 10.77
CA ARG A 44 -2.17 25.28 9.46
C ARG A 44 -3.01 24.05 9.10
N GLY A 45 -2.74 22.88 9.70
CA GLY A 45 -3.59 21.70 9.58
C GLY A 45 -4.92 21.86 10.33
N ALA A 46 -4.86 22.37 11.56
CA ALA A 46 -6.05 22.77 12.32
C ALA A 46 -6.85 23.86 11.59
N LEU A 47 -6.18 24.88 11.03
CA LEU A 47 -6.81 25.90 10.19
C LEU A 47 -7.53 25.30 8.98
N ALA A 48 -6.88 24.36 8.29
CA ALA A 48 -7.44 23.70 7.12
C ALA A 48 -8.75 22.97 7.43
N ASP A 49 -8.80 22.25 8.55
CA ASP A 49 -10.00 21.59 9.03
C ASP A 49 -11.10 22.60 9.39
N GLN A 50 -10.78 23.62 10.19
CA GLN A 50 -11.77 24.62 10.61
C GLN A 50 -12.40 25.34 9.41
N LEU A 51 -11.59 25.77 8.43
CA LEU A 51 -12.07 26.38 7.19
C LEU A 51 -12.91 25.39 6.35
N PHE A 52 -12.51 24.12 6.26
CA PHE A 52 -13.24 23.09 5.52
C PHE A 52 -14.62 22.79 6.11
N PHE A 53 -14.71 22.67 7.44
CA PHE A 53 -15.96 22.43 8.16
C PHE A 53 -16.87 23.65 8.14
N ALA A 54 -16.35 24.86 8.40
CA ALA A 54 -17.15 26.08 8.43
C ALA A 54 -17.76 26.43 7.07
N LEU A 55 -17.03 26.29 5.96
CA LEU A 55 -17.58 26.46 4.62
C LEU A 55 -18.62 25.37 4.26
N GLY A 56 -18.59 24.24 4.97
CA GLY A 56 -19.57 23.15 4.89
C GLY A 56 -20.68 23.19 5.96
N ALA A 57 -20.75 24.25 6.76
CA ALA A 57 -21.73 24.37 7.83
C ALA A 57 -23.17 24.37 7.28
N PRO A 58 -24.15 23.81 8.02
CA PRO A 58 -25.56 23.88 7.62
C PRO A 58 -26.07 25.33 7.66
N SER A 59 -27.09 25.63 6.86
CA SER A 59 -27.80 26.92 6.92
C SER A 59 -28.29 27.18 8.35
N GLY A 60 -28.10 28.41 8.84
CA GLY A 60 -28.33 28.74 10.25
C GLY A 60 -27.10 28.54 11.15
N SER A 61 -25.89 28.48 10.59
CA SER A 61 -24.61 28.51 11.34
C SER A 61 -23.75 29.69 10.89
N ALA A 62 -24.35 30.88 10.85
CA ALA A 62 -23.68 32.13 10.44
C ALA A 62 -22.40 32.42 11.24
N ASP A 63 -22.35 32.03 12.51
CA ASP A 63 -21.20 32.17 13.41
C ASP A 63 -19.95 31.44 12.88
N GLN A 64 -20.12 30.26 12.26
CA GLN A 64 -19.01 29.52 11.67
C GLN A 64 -18.49 30.19 10.40
N LEU A 65 -19.39 30.77 9.59
CA LEU A 65 -19.01 31.52 8.38
C LEU A 65 -18.29 32.83 8.71
N LEU A 66 -18.71 33.54 9.77
CA LEU A 66 -18.01 34.72 10.27
C LEU A 66 -16.64 34.34 10.87
N GLY A 67 -16.59 33.27 11.68
CA GLY A 67 -15.32 32.72 12.19
C GLY A 67 -14.34 32.40 11.05
N ALA A 68 -14.79 31.75 9.99
CA ALA A 68 -13.95 31.44 8.84
C ALA A 68 -13.46 32.69 8.06
N LEU A 69 -14.23 33.78 8.03
CA LEU A 69 -13.76 35.07 7.51
C LEU A 69 -12.65 35.67 8.39
N GLU A 70 -12.75 35.56 9.71
CA GLU A 70 -11.69 35.97 10.63
C GLU A 70 -10.46 35.08 10.51
N TRP A 71 -10.60 33.75 10.51
CA TRP A 71 -9.48 32.81 10.42
C TRP A 71 -8.71 32.96 9.11
N ALA A 72 -9.40 33.18 7.98
CA ALA A 72 -8.75 33.48 6.70
C ALA A 72 -7.97 34.81 6.74
N ALA A 73 -8.44 35.81 7.51
CA ALA A 73 -7.80 37.11 7.64
C ALA A 73 -6.54 37.00 8.50
N LEU A 74 -6.66 36.38 9.68
CA LEU A 74 -5.57 36.10 10.59
C LEU A 74 -4.49 35.24 9.92
N ALA A 75 -4.87 34.15 9.24
CA ALA A 75 -3.92 33.28 8.58
C ALA A 75 -3.19 33.97 7.42
N GLY A 76 -3.85 34.91 6.71
CA GLY A 76 -3.20 35.75 5.71
C GLY A 76 -2.23 36.78 6.32
N ALA A 77 -2.57 37.35 7.48
CA ALA A 77 -1.72 38.30 8.21
C ALA A 77 -0.50 37.63 8.88
N ALA A 78 -0.70 36.46 9.50
CA ALA A 78 0.36 35.62 10.08
C ALA A 78 1.26 34.93 9.03
N GLY A 79 0.96 35.08 7.73
CA GLY A 79 1.71 34.43 6.65
C GLY A 79 1.51 32.91 6.55
N TRP A 80 0.55 32.35 7.29
CA TRP A 80 0.16 30.94 7.19
C TRP A 80 -0.51 30.65 5.83
N LEU A 81 -1.25 31.60 5.28
CA LEU A 81 -1.74 31.59 3.90
C LEU A 81 -1.11 32.76 3.14
N SER A 82 -0.81 32.58 1.85
CA SER A 82 -0.51 33.73 0.99
C SER A 82 -1.74 34.64 0.88
N GLN A 83 -1.53 35.93 0.60
CA GLN A 83 -2.61 36.89 0.36
C GLN A 83 -3.61 36.38 -0.69
N ALA A 84 -3.13 35.71 -1.74
CA ALA A 84 -3.99 35.12 -2.77
C ALA A 84 -4.85 33.96 -2.24
N GLN A 85 -4.30 33.07 -1.40
CA GLN A 85 -5.07 31.99 -0.75
C GLN A 85 -6.11 32.57 0.22
N ALA A 86 -5.73 33.53 1.07
CA ALA A 86 -6.62 34.16 2.04
C ALA A 86 -7.80 34.88 1.35
N THR A 87 -7.52 35.71 0.32
CA THR A 87 -8.57 36.35 -0.48
C THR A 87 -9.45 35.34 -1.23
N ASN A 88 -8.89 34.21 -1.69
CA ASN A 88 -9.69 33.17 -2.35
C ASN A 88 -10.64 32.46 -1.38
N TRP A 89 -10.21 32.16 -0.15
CA TRP A 89 -11.09 31.67 0.92
C TRP A 89 -12.21 32.66 1.23
N ALA A 90 -11.88 33.95 1.42
CA ALA A 90 -12.86 35.00 1.63
C ALA A 90 -13.87 35.10 0.47
N HIS A 91 -13.44 34.94 -0.79
CA HIS A 91 -14.32 34.97 -1.95
C HIS A 91 -15.31 33.79 -1.96
N HIS A 92 -14.88 32.57 -1.61
CA HIS A 92 -15.78 31.41 -1.45
C HIS A 92 -16.77 31.62 -0.29
N LEU A 93 -16.29 32.09 0.86
CA LEU A 93 -17.12 32.35 2.04
C LEU A 93 -18.16 33.45 1.79
N THR A 94 -17.76 34.54 1.15
CA THR A 94 -18.67 35.65 0.78
C THR A 94 -19.75 35.16 -0.19
N ARG A 95 -19.38 34.40 -1.24
CA ARG A 95 -20.36 33.80 -2.16
C ARG A 95 -21.28 32.79 -1.48
N ARG A 96 -20.80 32.07 -0.46
CA ARG A 96 -21.64 31.20 0.37
C ARG A 96 -22.66 32.03 1.16
N ILE A 97 -22.21 33.08 1.83
CA ILE A 97 -23.05 34.01 2.60
C ILE A 97 -24.11 34.66 1.71
N THR A 98 -23.76 35.27 0.57
CA THR A 98 -24.76 35.89 -0.33
C THR A 98 -25.67 34.90 -1.05
N SER A 99 -25.35 33.59 -1.02
CA SER A 99 -26.26 32.54 -1.50
C SER A 99 -27.23 32.01 -0.44
N ASP A 100 -26.86 32.08 0.85
CA ASP A 100 -27.67 31.60 1.98
C ASP A 100 -28.57 32.70 2.57
N TYR A 101 -28.23 33.99 2.40
CA TYR A 101 -28.96 35.14 2.96
C TYR A 101 -29.37 36.13 1.85
N SER A 102 -30.56 36.73 1.98
CA SER A 102 -31.12 37.68 1.00
C SER A 102 -30.53 39.09 1.09
N ASP A 103 -30.06 39.47 2.26
CA ASP A 103 -29.64 40.82 2.61
C ASP A 103 -28.85 40.83 3.93
N GLN A 104 -28.23 41.96 4.24
CA GLN A 104 -27.42 42.14 5.43
C GLN A 104 -28.21 42.00 6.75
N ARG A 105 -29.52 42.28 6.78
CA ARG A 105 -30.33 42.14 7.99
C ARG A 105 -30.61 40.67 8.28
N ALA A 106 -30.85 39.86 7.26
CA ALA A 106 -30.96 38.40 7.40
C ALA A 106 -29.66 37.79 7.93
N TRP A 107 -28.51 38.18 7.38
CA TRP A 107 -27.17 37.78 7.84
C TRP A 107 -26.93 38.16 9.31
N LEU A 108 -27.07 39.45 9.66
CA LEU A 108 -26.86 39.93 11.03
C LEU A 108 -27.87 39.35 12.04
N SER A 109 -29.12 39.08 11.62
CA SER A 109 -30.12 38.42 12.46
C SER A 109 -29.74 36.97 12.75
N ASP A 110 -29.17 36.23 11.80
CA ASP A 110 -28.74 34.85 12.04
C ASP A 110 -27.46 34.78 12.87
N LEU A 111 -26.52 35.72 12.67
CA LEU A 111 -25.37 35.90 13.56
C LEU A 111 -25.81 36.18 15.01
N ARG A 112 -26.71 37.14 15.23
CA ARG A 112 -27.28 37.43 16.56
C ARG A 112 -27.97 36.21 17.17
N ARG A 113 -28.64 35.37 16.37
CA ARG A 113 -29.25 34.12 16.83
C ARG A 113 -28.22 33.06 17.22
N ALA A 114 -27.23 32.83 16.37
CA ALA A 114 -26.20 31.80 16.56
C ALA A 114 -25.22 32.15 17.69
N LEU A 115 -24.74 33.40 17.72
CA LEU A 115 -23.87 33.91 18.79
C LEU A 115 -24.65 34.21 20.07
N GLY A 116 -25.92 34.64 20.01
CA GLY A 116 -26.76 34.81 21.19
C GLY A 116 -27.07 33.49 21.91
N ALA A 117 -27.21 32.39 21.16
CA ALA A 117 -27.34 31.05 21.74
C ALA A 117 -26.09 30.59 22.49
N LYS A 118 -24.89 31.01 22.05
CA LYS A 118 -23.61 30.79 22.77
C LYS A 118 -23.39 31.81 23.91
N GLY A 119 -23.80 33.06 23.70
CA GLY A 119 -23.61 34.18 24.62
C GLY A 119 -24.41 34.07 25.94
N TRP A 120 -25.43 33.21 26.00
CA TRP A 120 -26.06 32.83 27.27
C TRP A 120 -25.12 32.02 28.19
N GLU A 121 -24.06 31.41 27.65
CA GLU A 121 -23.06 30.65 28.41
C GLU A 121 -21.80 31.48 28.73
N THR A 122 -21.46 32.51 27.94
CA THR A 122 -20.25 33.34 28.11
C THR A 122 -20.51 34.78 28.56
N GLY A 123 -21.77 35.22 28.61
CA GLY A 123 -22.14 36.62 28.69
C GLY A 123 -22.28 37.23 27.29
N ALA A 124 -23.36 38.00 27.08
CA ALA A 124 -23.56 38.74 25.84
C ALA A 124 -22.64 39.97 25.86
N ASP A 125 -21.74 40.06 24.87
CA ASP A 125 -20.87 41.23 24.72
C ASP A 125 -21.64 42.35 24.01
N ASP A 126 -21.93 43.44 24.74
CA ASP A 126 -22.65 44.61 24.23
C ASP A 126 -21.98 45.16 22.95
N ARG A 127 -20.65 45.04 22.83
CA ARG A 127 -19.88 45.46 21.64
C ARG A 127 -20.32 44.79 20.36
N PHE A 128 -20.68 43.50 20.42
CA PHE A 128 -21.15 42.77 19.23
C PHE A 128 -22.52 43.26 18.77
N ILE A 129 -23.39 43.63 19.72
CA ILE A 129 -24.71 44.20 19.41
C ILE A 129 -24.55 45.60 18.79
N ASP A 130 -23.67 46.42 19.35
CA ASP A 130 -23.32 47.74 18.82
C ASP A 130 -22.70 47.65 17.42
N ALA A 131 -21.75 46.72 17.20
CA ALA A 131 -21.15 46.47 15.88
C ALA A 131 -22.19 46.01 14.84
N CYS A 132 -23.12 45.12 15.22
CA CYS A 132 -24.23 44.75 14.36
C CYS A 132 -25.15 45.94 14.04
N GLN A 133 -25.36 46.86 14.99
CA GLN A 133 -26.20 48.04 14.78
C GLN A 133 -25.51 49.04 13.84
N ALA A 134 -24.24 49.37 14.09
CA ALA A 134 -23.43 50.24 13.24
C ALA A 134 -23.36 49.73 11.79
N LEU A 135 -23.18 48.42 11.58
CA LEU A 135 -23.21 47.83 10.24
C LEU A 135 -24.61 47.92 9.58
N ALA A 136 -25.69 47.79 10.35
CA ALA A 136 -27.05 47.94 9.83
C ALA A 136 -27.42 49.40 9.51
N ASP A 137 -26.87 50.36 10.25
CA ASP A 137 -27.05 51.79 10.03
C ASP A 137 -26.31 52.23 8.76
N LEU A 138 -25.03 51.83 8.59
CA LEU A 138 -24.24 52.03 7.37
C LEU A 138 -24.96 51.52 6.10
N GLU A 139 -25.51 50.30 6.14
CA GLU A 139 -26.33 49.73 5.05
C GLU A 139 -27.58 50.59 4.74
N SER A 140 -28.19 51.20 5.77
CA SER A 140 -29.40 52.03 5.61
C SER A 140 -29.10 53.45 5.09
N GLU A 141 -27.92 53.98 5.41
CA GLU A 141 -27.43 55.29 4.96
C GLU A 141 -26.76 55.21 3.58
N GLY A 142 -26.41 54.00 3.11
CA GLY A 142 -25.70 53.79 1.85
C GLY A 142 -24.19 54.03 1.95
N GLU A 143 -23.63 53.95 3.16
CA GLU A 143 -22.22 54.19 3.43
C GLU A 143 -21.41 52.87 3.53
N GLY A 144 -20.16 52.88 3.06
CA GLY A 144 -19.34 51.67 2.96
C GLY A 144 -19.72 50.78 1.77
N ILE A 145 -19.56 49.45 1.89
CA ILE A 145 -20.00 48.49 0.87
C ILE A 145 -21.31 47.85 1.28
N THR A 146 -22.38 48.33 0.66
CA THR A 146 -23.72 47.81 0.85
C THR A 146 -23.89 46.42 0.24
N TRP A 147 -24.90 45.68 0.70
CA TRP A 147 -25.20 44.34 0.16
C TRP A 147 -25.45 44.37 -1.35
N GLN A 148 -26.18 45.38 -1.84
CA GLN A 148 -26.42 45.58 -3.27
C GLN A 148 -25.12 45.82 -4.06
N THR A 149 -24.16 46.54 -3.47
CA THR A 149 -22.84 46.79 -4.08
C THR A 149 -22.03 45.49 -4.15
N LEU A 150 -22.06 44.70 -3.07
CA LEU A 150 -21.41 43.40 -3.01
C LEU A 150 -21.97 42.41 -4.05
N ASP A 151 -23.29 42.27 -4.14
CA ASP A 151 -23.93 41.39 -5.13
C ASP A 151 -23.59 41.81 -6.57
N THR A 152 -23.55 43.12 -6.82
CA THR A 152 -23.17 43.68 -8.13
C THR A 152 -21.72 43.36 -8.50
N GLU A 153 -20.80 43.42 -7.53
CA GLU A 153 -19.39 43.00 -7.69
C GLU A 153 -19.29 41.48 -7.91
N LEU A 154 -19.92 40.66 -7.06
CA LEU A 154 -19.85 39.20 -7.13
C LEU A 154 -20.46 38.60 -8.41
N ALA A 155 -21.42 39.30 -9.02
CA ALA A 155 -22.01 38.97 -10.31
C ALA A 155 -21.08 39.30 -11.50
N GLN A 156 -20.21 40.31 -11.36
CA GLN A 156 -19.23 40.70 -12.39
C GLN A 156 -17.90 39.95 -12.23
N ARG A 157 -17.53 39.58 -11.00
CA ARG A 157 -16.29 38.87 -10.67
C ARG A 157 -16.36 37.42 -11.18
N PRO A 158 -15.27 36.88 -11.78
CA PRO A 158 -15.22 35.48 -12.18
C PRO A 158 -15.39 34.55 -10.97
N ALA A 159 -15.76 33.28 -11.23
CA ALA A 159 -15.82 32.28 -10.17
C ALA A 159 -14.47 32.19 -9.41
N PRO A 160 -14.49 32.00 -8.07
CA PRO A 160 -13.28 31.90 -7.28
C PRO A 160 -12.41 30.72 -7.73
N ALA A 161 -11.10 30.83 -7.52
CA ALA A 161 -10.15 29.77 -7.84
C ALA A 161 -10.33 28.56 -6.92
N SER A 162 -9.68 27.44 -7.24
CA SER A 162 -9.66 26.27 -6.35
C SER A 162 -9.08 26.64 -4.98
N LEU A 163 -9.72 26.17 -3.90
CA LEU A 163 -9.24 26.32 -2.52
C LEU A 163 -8.03 25.44 -2.22
N TRP A 164 -7.84 24.40 -3.02
CA TRP A 164 -6.84 23.35 -2.81
C TRP A 164 -5.66 23.54 -3.77
N PRO A 165 -4.43 23.13 -3.42
CA PRO A 165 -3.28 23.16 -4.33
C PRO A 165 -3.59 22.53 -5.70
N GLN A 166 -3.17 23.22 -6.77
CA GLN A 166 -3.42 22.82 -8.17
C GLN A 166 -2.16 22.36 -8.93
N ALA A 167 -1.00 22.32 -8.28
CA ALA A 167 0.20 21.73 -8.86
C ALA A 167 -0.01 20.21 -9.12
N PRO A 168 0.54 19.62 -10.20
CA PRO A 168 0.40 18.19 -10.50
C PRO A 168 0.85 17.30 -9.35
N GLU A 169 2.02 17.58 -8.79
CA GLU A 169 2.63 16.89 -7.64
C GLU A 169 1.78 17.02 -6.38
N ALA A 170 0.96 18.07 -6.30
CA ALA A 170 0.09 18.31 -5.15
C ALA A 170 -1.28 17.60 -5.24
N GLN A 171 -1.66 17.05 -6.40
CA GLN A 171 -2.97 16.38 -6.56
C GLN A 171 -3.13 15.10 -5.72
N PRO A 172 -2.12 14.21 -5.56
CA PRO A 172 -2.21 13.02 -4.73
C PRO A 172 -2.61 13.28 -3.27
N TRP A 173 -2.19 14.43 -2.69
CA TRP A 173 -2.50 14.81 -1.31
C TRP A 173 -4.00 14.95 -1.01
N ARG A 174 -4.86 15.02 -2.02
CA ARG A 174 -6.33 14.94 -1.84
C ARG A 174 -6.76 13.63 -1.17
N LEU A 175 -6.00 12.54 -1.30
CA LEU A 175 -6.22 11.30 -0.53
C LEU A 175 -6.16 11.55 0.99
N GLY A 176 -5.20 12.39 1.43
CA GLY A 176 -4.97 12.74 2.83
C GLY A 176 -6.08 13.58 3.46
N ALA A 177 -6.99 14.17 2.67
CA ALA A 177 -8.09 14.99 3.18
C ALA A 177 -9.09 14.23 4.08
N LEU A 178 -9.04 12.89 4.08
CA LEU A 178 -9.75 12.05 5.06
C LEU A 178 -9.25 12.26 6.50
N PHE A 179 -7.99 12.69 6.66
CA PHE A 179 -7.38 12.99 7.96
C PHE A 179 -7.16 14.50 8.10
N ARG A 180 -6.44 15.11 7.15
CA ARG A 180 -5.96 16.50 7.16
C ARG A 180 -5.99 17.08 5.73
N PRO A 181 -6.88 18.03 5.40
CA PRO A 181 -6.91 18.68 4.09
C PRO A 181 -5.68 19.58 3.91
N VAL A 182 -5.05 19.53 2.73
CA VAL A 182 -3.88 20.36 2.43
C VAL A 182 -4.34 21.68 1.81
N VAL A 183 -4.22 22.80 2.55
CA VAL A 183 -4.56 24.17 2.08
C VAL A 183 -3.36 24.95 1.52
N SER A 184 -2.15 24.54 1.86
CA SER A 184 -0.90 25.13 1.37
C SER A 184 0.09 24.05 0.98
N TYR A 185 0.93 24.33 -0.01
CA TYR A 185 1.89 23.40 -0.57
C TYR A 185 3.11 24.19 -1.08
N PRO A 186 4.36 23.74 -0.86
CA PRO A 186 4.77 22.48 -0.23
C PRO A 186 4.48 22.42 1.28
N ALA A 187 4.66 21.24 1.87
CA ALA A 187 4.55 21.02 3.30
C ALA A 187 5.62 21.80 4.08
N SER A 188 5.31 22.13 5.33
CA SER A 188 6.16 22.87 6.25
C SER A 188 5.84 22.47 7.69
N ALA A 189 6.75 22.76 8.63
CA ALA A 189 6.50 22.50 10.05
C ALA A 189 5.22 23.20 10.58
N ALA A 190 4.80 24.31 9.95
CA ALA A 190 3.56 25.01 10.29
C ALA A 190 2.28 24.23 9.91
N ASP A 191 2.36 23.19 9.07
CA ASP A 191 1.20 22.35 8.71
C ASP A 191 0.93 21.25 9.74
N TRP A 192 1.96 20.84 10.50
CA TRP A 192 1.85 19.88 11.60
C TRP A 192 3.12 19.96 12.49
N PRO A 193 3.17 20.86 13.49
CA PRO A 193 4.35 21.04 14.33
C PRO A 193 4.73 19.76 15.09
N ASP A 194 3.73 19.08 15.67
CA ASP A 194 3.93 17.91 16.53
C ASP A 194 3.94 16.58 15.75
N ALA A 195 4.26 16.60 14.45
CA ALA A 195 4.18 15.41 13.60
C ALA A 195 5.14 14.30 14.06
N SER A 196 6.33 14.64 14.56
CA SER A 196 7.30 13.68 15.10
C SER A 196 6.85 13.05 16.42
N GLU A 197 6.18 13.80 17.29
CA GLU A 197 5.57 13.26 18.52
C GLU A 197 4.43 12.29 18.18
N TRP A 198 3.56 12.66 17.24
CA TRP A 198 2.48 11.78 16.76
C TRP A 198 3.03 10.50 16.12
N LEU A 199 4.09 10.58 15.31
CA LEU A 199 4.77 9.40 14.75
C LEU A 199 5.34 8.51 15.87
N GLY A 200 5.98 9.09 16.88
CA GLY A 200 6.51 8.36 18.02
C GLY A 200 5.45 7.72 18.93
N HIS A 201 4.29 8.35 19.09
CA HIS A 201 3.19 7.85 19.93
C HIS A 201 2.28 6.85 19.22
N ILE A 202 1.84 7.15 18.00
CA ILE A 202 0.83 6.35 17.28
C ILE A 202 1.48 5.22 16.47
N TRP A 203 2.65 5.47 15.87
CA TRP A 203 3.33 4.51 14.98
C TRP A 203 4.59 3.90 15.59
N GLN A 204 5.05 4.40 16.74
CA GLN A 204 6.34 4.02 17.35
C GLN A 204 7.53 4.25 16.39
N VAL A 205 7.44 5.30 15.56
CA VAL A 205 8.43 5.69 14.55
C VAL A 205 9.19 6.92 15.04
N TYR A 206 10.51 6.80 15.18
CA TYR A 206 11.37 7.82 15.78
C TYR A 206 12.37 8.48 14.82
N ASP A 207 12.48 7.97 13.58
CA ASP A 207 13.37 8.51 12.56
C ASP A 207 12.87 8.28 11.13
N ARG A 208 13.60 8.86 10.17
CA ARG A 208 13.35 8.76 8.72
C ARG A 208 13.39 7.32 8.19
N GLU A 209 14.27 6.47 8.70
CA GLU A 209 14.45 5.12 8.18
C GLU A 209 13.27 4.24 8.60
N GLN A 210 12.91 4.27 9.88
CA GLN A 210 11.70 3.63 10.40
C GLN A 210 10.43 4.10 9.66
N LEU A 211 10.31 5.41 9.38
CA LEU A 211 9.18 5.96 8.64
C LEU A 211 9.08 5.37 7.22
N LEU A 212 10.22 5.29 6.51
CA LEU A 212 10.29 4.72 5.17
C LEU A 212 10.04 3.19 5.18
N GLU A 213 10.47 2.45 6.20
CA GLU A 213 10.17 1.03 6.35
C GLU A 213 8.65 0.79 6.48
N VAL A 214 7.97 1.50 7.38
CA VAL A 214 6.51 1.41 7.55
C VAL A 214 5.77 1.78 6.26
N MET A 215 6.17 2.85 5.58
CA MET A 215 5.56 3.27 4.32
C MET A 215 5.79 2.27 3.16
N LEU A 216 7.00 1.70 3.06
CA LEU A 216 7.29 0.63 2.09
C LEU A 216 6.52 -0.66 2.40
N TRP A 217 6.31 -1.00 3.67
CA TRP A 217 5.48 -2.11 4.07
C TRP A 217 3.99 -1.87 3.76
N LEU A 218 3.40 -0.73 4.16
CA LEU A 218 2.00 -0.38 3.84
C LEU A 218 1.73 -0.39 2.34
N SER A 219 2.65 0.15 1.53
CA SER A 219 2.52 0.10 0.07
C SER A 219 2.61 -1.33 -0.48
N ALA A 220 3.47 -2.18 0.07
CA ALA A 220 3.70 -3.56 -0.39
C ALA A 220 2.60 -4.52 0.05
N GLN A 221 2.46 -4.73 1.36
CA GLN A 221 1.58 -5.71 1.99
C GLN A 221 0.58 -5.08 2.96
N GLY A 222 1.06 -4.25 3.88
CA GLY A 222 0.26 -3.67 4.96
C GLY A 222 -0.49 -4.72 5.80
N GLU A 223 -1.50 -4.27 6.54
CA GLU A 223 -2.39 -5.16 7.30
C GLU A 223 -3.28 -6.01 6.37
N ARG A 224 -3.64 -5.44 5.20
CA ARG A 224 -4.60 -6.06 4.28
C ARG A 224 -4.22 -7.45 3.82
N GLN A 225 -2.92 -7.76 3.69
CA GLN A 225 -2.46 -9.06 3.20
C GLN A 225 -3.00 -10.21 4.07
N ARG A 226 -2.83 -10.08 5.40
CA ARG A 226 -3.27 -11.10 6.34
C ARG A 226 -4.78 -11.26 6.31
N TRP A 227 -5.51 -10.15 6.31
CA TRP A 227 -6.97 -10.17 6.22
C TRP A 227 -7.47 -10.78 4.90
N ASP A 228 -6.81 -10.51 3.77
CA ASP A 228 -7.19 -11.08 2.46
C ASP A 228 -6.92 -12.59 2.36
N ILE A 229 -5.88 -13.10 3.02
CA ILE A 229 -5.57 -14.53 3.10
C ILE A 229 -6.60 -15.23 3.99
N GLU A 230 -6.77 -14.78 5.23
CA GLU A 230 -7.71 -15.37 6.18
C GLU A 230 -9.17 -15.26 5.69
N ALA A 231 -9.52 -14.21 4.95
CA ALA A 231 -10.80 -14.08 4.26
C ALA A 231 -11.07 -15.20 3.23
N ARG A 232 -10.05 -15.58 2.43
CA ARG A 232 -10.17 -16.67 1.45
C ARG A 232 -10.39 -18.00 2.15
N GLU A 233 -9.67 -18.24 3.24
CA GLU A 233 -9.83 -19.45 4.05
C GLU A 233 -11.24 -19.55 4.63
N LEU A 234 -11.71 -18.48 5.29
CA LEU A 234 -13.05 -18.41 5.87
C LEU A 234 -14.16 -18.64 4.83
N LEU A 235 -13.98 -18.18 3.59
CA LEU A 235 -14.93 -18.45 2.50
C LEU A 235 -15.04 -19.95 2.16
N THR A 236 -13.96 -20.73 2.31
CA THR A 236 -13.98 -22.20 2.10
C THR A 236 -14.56 -22.98 3.28
N MET A 237 -14.50 -22.41 4.49
CA MET A 237 -14.98 -23.03 5.72
C MET A 237 -16.51 -23.03 5.86
N ASP A 238 -17.06 -24.06 6.49
CA ASP A 238 -18.43 -24.08 6.98
C ASP A 238 -18.63 -23.23 8.26
N ARG A 239 -19.89 -23.08 8.70
CA ARG A 239 -20.23 -22.25 9.87
C ARG A 239 -19.59 -22.73 11.17
N ALA A 240 -19.43 -24.03 11.38
CA ALA A 240 -18.82 -24.58 12.59
C ALA A 240 -17.30 -24.38 12.57
N GLN A 241 -16.67 -24.61 11.42
CA GLN A 241 -15.25 -24.34 11.19
C GLN A 241 -14.90 -22.85 11.44
N ARG A 242 -15.69 -21.91 10.88
CA ARG A 242 -15.51 -20.46 11.15
C ARG A 242 -15.63 -20.11 12.64
N GLN A 243 -16.53 -20.77 13.37
CA GLN A 243 -16.71 -20.57 14.82
C GLN A 243 -15.56 -21.14 15.65
N GLU A 244 -14.91 -22.21 15.21
CA GLU A 244 -13.69 -22.74 15.82
C GLU A 244 -12.50 -21.82 15.54
N TRP A 245 -12.30 -21.43 14.27
CA TRP A 245 -11.27 -20.48 13.84
C TRP A 245 -11.34 -19.18 14.65
N GLN A 246 -12.53 -18.57 14.74
CA GLN A 246 -12.72 -17.34 15.51
C GLN A 246 -12.40 -17.52 17.00
N ARG A 247 -12.72 -18.68 17.61
CA ARG A 247 -12.40 -18.98 19.01
C ARG A 247 -10.90 -19.18 19.24
N GLY A 248 -10.19 -19.77 18.30
CA GLY A 248 -8.73 -19.89 18.34
C GLY A 248 -8.03 -18.55 18.17
N ALA A 249 -8.50 -17.71 17.24
CA ALA A 249 -7.84 -16.48 16.85
C ALA A 249 -8.06 -15.28 17.80
N VAL A 250 -9.16 -15.23 18.59
CA VAL A 250 -9.62 -13.99 19.24
C VAL A 250 -8.62 -13.33 20.21
N ASN A 251 -7.68 -14.09 20.79
CA ASN A 251 -6.67 -13.55 21.71
C ASN A 251 -5.53 -12.84 20.97
N ASP A 252 -5.16 -13.33 19.78
CA ASP A 252 -4.01 -12.89 19.00
C ASP A 252 -4.41 -12.05 17.76
N ALA A 253 -5.70 -12.04 17.44
CA ALA A 253 -6.31 -11.32 16.31
C ALA A 253 -7.65 -10.67 16.72
N PRO A 254 -7.63 -9.45 17.30
CA PRO A 254 -8.85 -8.73 17.72
C PRO A 254 -9.86 -8.48 16.59
N TYR A 255 -9.40 -8.49 15.33
CA TYR A 255 -10.22 -8.32 14.13
C TYR A 255 -11.01 -9.57 13.73
N ALA A 256 -10.68 -10.77 14.25
CA ALA A 256 -11.26 -12.04 13.84
C ALA A 256 -12.81 -12.10 13.93
N PRO A 257 -13.48 -11.53 14.96
CA PRO A 257 -14.94 -11.45 15.00
C PRO A 257 -15.54 -10.59 13.87
N VAL A 258 -14.89 -9.47 13.54
CA VAL A 258 -15.34 -8.55 12.49
C VAL A 258 -15.17 -9.18 11.11
N LEU A 259 -14.01 -9.80 10.84
CA LEU A 259 -13.76 -10.51 9.59
C LEU A 259 -14.78 -11.65 9.37
N THR A 260 -15.02 -12.44 10.42
CA THR A 260 -16.02 -13.52 10.41
C THR A 260 -17.43 -12.98 10.16
N ALA A 261 -17.78 -11.82 10.73
CA ALA A 261 -19.06 -11.16 10.48
C ALA A 261 -19.20 -10.70 9.02
N PHE A 262 -18.18 -10.04 8.44
CA PHE A 262 -18.19 -9.59 7.04
C PHE A 262 -18.36 -10.78 6.07
N VAL A 263 -17.60 -11.87 6.26
CA VAL A 263 -17.71 -13.09 5.45
C VAL A 263 -19.11 -13.72 5.56
N ASN A 264 -19.67 -13.80 6.77
CA ASN A 264 -21.01 -14.38 6.98
C ASN A 264 -22.16 -13.51 6.44
N GLN A 265 -21.97 -12.20 6.36
CA GLN A 265 -22.95 -11.25 5.81
C GLN A 265 -22.86 -11.12 4.28
N GLY A 266 -21.81 -11.66 3.64
CA GLY A 266 -21.59 -11.54 2.20
C GLY A 266 -21.11 -10.15 1.78
N GLU A 267 -20.40 -9.45 2.67
CA GLU A 267 -19.87 -8.12 2.40
C GLU A 267 -18.75 -8.14 1.34
N PRO A 268 -18.53 -7.01 0.62
CA PRO A 268 -17.34 -6.86 -0.20
C PRO A 268 -16.08 -6.90 0.67
N LEU A 269 -15.32 -7.99 0.53
CA LEU A 269 -14.06 -8.24 1.23
C LEU A 269 -12.95 -7.40 0.57
N GLU A 270 -12.93 -6.13 0.93
CA GLU A 270 -12.11 -5.10 0.29
C GLU A 270 -11.83 -3.95 1.27
N TRP A 271 -10.55 -3.73 1.56
CA TRP A 271 -10.05 -2.82 2.60
C TRP A 271 -8.69 -2.17 2.27
N ALA A 272 -8.13 -2.33 1.07
CA ALA A 272 -6.75 -1.88 0.77
C ALA A 272 -6.52 -0.36 0.96
N ALA A 273 -7.57 0.46 0.81
CA ALA A 273 -7.59 1.88 1.11
C ALA A 273 -7.17 2.21 2.55
N TRP A 274 -7.35 1.31 3.52
CA TRP A 274 -6.91 1.48 4.90
C TRP A 274 -5.38 1.67 5.01
N ASP A 275 -4.60 0.92 4.24
CA ASP A 275 -3.14 1.05 4.25
C ASP A 275 -2.69 2.22 3.37
N TRP A 276 -3.26 2.35 2.17
CA TRP A 276 -2.79 3.34 1.19
C TRP A 276 -3.17 4.78 1.54
N LEU A 277 -4.24 5.02 2.30
CA LEU A 277 -4.52 6.37 2.80
C LEU A 277 -3.63 6.72 4.00
N ARG A 278 -3.35 5.77 4.91
CA ARG A 278 -2.39 5.96 6.02
C ARG A 278 -0.96 6.22 5.50
N LEU A 279 -0.56 5.58 4.40
CA LEU A 279 0.68 5.88 3.68
C LEU A 279 0.78 7.37 3.27
N VAL A 280 -0.31 7.99 2.84
CA VAL A 280 -0.33 9.44 2.51
C VAL A 280 -0.23 10.30 3.76
N GLU A 281 -0.90 9.94 4.86
CA GLU A 281 -0.79 10.65 6.13
C GLU A 281 0.66 10.62 6.67
N LEU A 282 1.31 9.45 6.64
CA LEU A 282 2.71 9.27 7.02
C LEU A 282 3.68 10.07 6.14
N ALA A 283 3.46 10.10 4.82
CA ALA A 283 4.27 10.89 3.90
C ALA A 283 4.14 12.40 4.18
N TRP A 284 2.94 12.88 4.52
CA TRP A 284 2.73 14.28 4.90
C TRP A 284 3.39 14.62 6.24
N ALA A 285 3.22 13.76 7.26
CA ALA A 285 3.88 13.90 8.56
C ALA A 285 5.41 13.97 8.42
N GLY A 286 5.99 13.05 7.63
CA GLY A 286 7.42 13.01 7.34
C GLY A 286 7.96 14.25 6.63
N ALA A 287 7.17 14.88 5.75
CA ALA A 287 7.53 16.16 5.13
C ALA A 287 7.44 17.32 6.14
N CYS A 288 6.40 17.35 6.97
CA CYS A 288 6.21 18.40 7.99
C CYS A 288 7.33 18.43 9.04
N CYS A 289 7.76 17.25 9.54
CA CYS A 289 8.88 17.15 10.49
C CYS A 289 10.27 17.20 9.84
N GLY A 290 10.35 17.30 8.50
CA GLY A 290 11.62 17.38 7.76
C GLY A 290 12.41 16.08 7.67
N TRP A 291 11.81 14.93 8.01
CA TRP A 291 12.43 13.60 7.79
C TRP A 291 12.42 13.20 6.32
N LEU A 292 11.42 13.63 5.55
CA LEU A 292 11.35 13.45 4.10
C LEU A 292 11.55 14.79 3.40
N SER A 293 12.25 14.78 2.26
CA SER A 293 12.14 15.90 1.33
C SER A 293 10.75 15.91 0.68
N GLN A 294 10.27 17.09 0.29
CA GLN A 294 8.96 17.21 -0.38
C GLN A 294 8.82 16.25 -1.57
N ALA A 295 9.86 16.14 -2.42
CA ALA A 295 9.84 15.26 -3.58
C ALA A 295 9.76 13.76 -3.22
N GLU A 296 10.35 13.32 -2.10
CA GLU A 296 10.18 11.94 -1.62
C GLU A 296 8.76 11.70 -1.11
N ALA A 297 8.20 12.67 -0.40
CA ALA A 297 6.83 12.63 0.10
C ALA A 297 5.79 12.63 -1.05
N ASP A 298 6.01 13.45 -2.09
CA ASP A 298 5.19 13.48 -3.30
C ASP A 298 5.29 12.14 -4.06
N ASP A 299 6.49 11.58 -4.23
CA ASP A 299 6.69 10.28 -4.88
C ASP A 299 5.93 9.15 -4.13
N LEU A 300 5.83 9.23 -2.80
CA LEU A 300 5.09 8.28 -1.95
C LEU A 300 3.57 8.50 -2.02
N ALA A 301 3.10 9.74 -1.95
CA ALA A 301 1.67 10.05 -2.09
C ALA A 301 1.15 9.71 -3.50
N ALA A 302 1.96 9.99 -4.53
CA ALA A 302 1.73 9.56 -5.90
C ALA A 302 1.71 8.04 -6.06
N HIS A 303 2.51 7.30 -5.28
CA HIS A 303 2.46 5.84 -5.29
C HIS A 303 1.13 5.33 -4.74
N ALA A 304 0.67 5.88 -3.60
CA ALA A 304 -0.65 5.59 -3.06
C ALA A 304 -1.77 5.91 -4.07
N ALA A 305 -1.67 7.02 -4.81
CA ALA A 305 -2.62 7.39 -5.86
C ALA A 305 -2.61 6.41 -7.06
N ASP A 306 -1.46 5.89 -7.48
CA ASP A 306 -1.37 4.85 -8.53
C ASP A 306 -2.01 3.52 -8.05
N LEU A 307 -1.86 3.17 -6.76
CA LEU A 307 -2.48 1.97 -6.19
C LEU A 307 -4.01 2.13 -6.07
N VAL A 308 -4.47 3.23 -5.44
CA VAL A 308 -5.89 3.58 -5.28
C VAL A 308 -6.59 3.66 -6.64
N GLY A 309 -5.99 4.36 -7.62
CA GLY A 309 -6.57 4.57 -8.95
C GLY A 309 -6.63 3.32 -9.83
N ARG A 310 -5.90 2.25 -9.48
CA ARG A 310 -6.03 0.93 -10.14
C ARG A 310 -7.10 0.06 -9.49
N ARG A 311 -7.26 0.14 -8.16
CA ARG A 311 -8.17 -0.73 -7.39
C ARG A 311 -9.61 -0.18 -7.34
N TYR A 312 -9.78 1.14 -7.31
CA TYR A 312 -11.07 1.80 -7.09
C TYR A 312 -11.46 2.72 -8.25
N HIS A 313 -12.75 2.75 -8.56
CA HIS A 313 -13.30 3.58 -9.63
C HIS A 313 -13.79 4.96 -9.15
N ASP A 314 -14.19 5.08 -7.88
CA ASP A 314 -14.66 6.33 -7.27
C ASP A 314 -14.31 6.44 -5.77
N TRP A 315 -14.53 7.64 -5.23
CA TRP A 315 -14.33 7.96 -3.81
C TRP A 315 -15.25 7.19 -2.85
N HIS A 316 -16.41 6.73 -3.32
CA HIS A 316 -17.36 6.01 -2.49
C HIS A 316 -16.87 4.58 -2.21
N ALA A 317 -16.25 3.95 -3.22
CA ALA A 317 -15.55 2.68 -3.08
C ALA A 317 -14.34 2.80 -2.14
N VAL A 318 -13.51 3.86 -2.30
CA VAL A 318 -12.36 4.14 -1.41
C VAL A 318 -12.80 4.29 0.04
N LEU A 319 -13.80 5.14 0.31
CA LEU A 319 -14.28 5.40 1.67
C LEU A 319 -14.87 4.15 2.33
N LYS A 320 -15.66 3.35 1.59
CA LYS A 320 -16.21 2.08 2.09
C LYS A 320 -15.12 1.05 2.39
N ALA A 321 -14.09 0.97 1.56
CA ALA A 321 -12.96 0.08 1.79
C ALA A 321 -12.15 0.52 3.03
N TYR A 322 -11.86 1.83 3.14
CA TYR A 322 -11.20 2.40 4.31
C TYR A 322 -11.98 2.10 5.61
N MET A 323 -13.30 2.32 5.63
CA MET A 323 -14.12 2.06 6.82
C MET A 323 -14.14 0.58 7.22
N ARG A 324 -14.06 -0.36 6.27
CA ARG A 324 -13.93 -1.80 6.59
C ARG A 324 -12.56 -2.15 7.14
N GLY A 325 -11.48 -1.64 6.55
CA GLY A 325 -10.13 -1.85 7.10
C GLY A 325 -9.95 -1.23 8.48
N GLN A 326 -10.54 -0.06 8.72
CA GLN A 326 -10.61 0.55 10.05
C GLN A 326 -11.36 -0.37 11.04
N SER A 327 -12.49 -0.93 10.60
CA SER A 327 -13.29 -1.85 11.44
C SER A 327 -12.54 -3.12 11.80
N LEU A 328 -11.73 -3.64 10.87
CA LEU A 328 -10.83 -4.75 11.14
C LEU A 328 -9.74 -4.32 12.13
N PHE A 329 -8.95 -3.30 11.81
CA PHE A 329 -7.85 -2.82 12.66
C PHE A 329 -8.26 -2.56 14.13
N GLU A 330 -9.44 -1.98 14.34
CA GLU A 330 -9.94 -1.67 15.68
C GLU A 330 -10.73 -2.82 16.35
N GLY A 331 -11.02 -3.91 15.64
CA GLY A 331 -11.84 -5.02 16.13
C GLY A 331 -13.33 -4.69 16.35
N VAL A 332 -13.83 -3.59 15.77
CA VAL A 332 -15.21 -3.10 15.93
C VAL A 332 -15.83 -2.74 14.59
N ASP A 333 -17.00 -3.29 14.26
CA ASP A 333 -17.72 -2.95 13.03
C ASP A 333 -18.24 -1.51 13.04
N ARG A 334 -17.62 -0.64 12.24
CA ARG A 334 -17.97 0.78 12.13
C ARG A 334 -19.00 1.11 11.05
N ARG A 335 -19.47 0.13 10.26
CA ARG A 335 -20.32 0.40 9.08
C ARG A 335 -21.71 0.94 9.42
N GLU A 336 -22.27 0.53 10.56
CA GLU A 336 -23.58 0.98 11.04
C GLU A 336 -23.50 2.26 11.90
N MET A 337 -22.30 2.77 12.18
CA MET A 337 -22.14 4.00 12.95
C MET A 337 -22.55 5.24 12.14
N THR A 338 -23.07 6.26 12.82
CA THR A 338 -23.44 7.55 12.21
C THR A 338 -22.29 8.10 11.37
N PRO A 339 -22.47 8.37 10.06
CA PRO A 339 -21.38 8.79 9.20
C PRO A 339 -20.75 10.10 9.68
N ASN A 340 -19.43 10.09 9.85
CA ASN A 340 -18.61 11.21 10.28
C ASN A 340 -18.93 12.46 9.42
N ALA A 341 -19.03 13.64 10.05
CA ALA A 341 -19.26 14.91 9.37
C ALA A 341 -18.24 15.13 8.24
N ARG A 342 -16.96 14.78 8.47
CA ARG A 342 -15.90 14.84 7.45
C ARG A 342 -16.25 14.01 6.22
N HIS A 343 -16.71 12.77 6.41
CA HIS A 343 -17.07 11.85 5.31
C HIS A 343 -18.21 12.44 4.46
N LYS A 344 -19.22 13.04 5.11
CA LYS A 344 -20.35 13.69 4.42
C LYS A 344 -19.87 14.88 3.59
N LEU A 345 -19.03 15.75 4.16
CA LEU A 345 -18.48 16.91 3.43
C LEU A 345 -17.57 16.47 2.27
N LEU A 346 -16.68 15.52 2.48
CA LEU A 346 -15.80 15.01 1.43
C LEU A 346 -16.59 14.44 0.25
N MET A 347 -17.65 13.66 0.52
CA MET A 347 -18.46 13.04 -0.54
C MET A 347 -19.42 13.98 -1.26
N HIS A 348 -19.88 15.06 -0.61
CA HIS A 348 -21.04 15.84 -1.12
C HIS A 348 -20.82 17.34 -1.23
N ALA A 349 -19.88 17.94 -0.49
CA ALA A 349 -19.73 19.38 -0.49
C ALA A 349 -19.14 19.90 -1.81
N PRO A 350 -19.63 21.04 -2.34
CA PRO A 350 -19.16 21.59 -3.61
C PRO A 350 -17.69 22.03 -3.54
N HIS A 351 -17.23 22.48 -2.37
CA HIS A 351 -15.84 22.86 -2.10
C HIS A 351 -14.93 21.68 -1.75
N SER A 352 -15.43 20.43 -1.74
CA SER A 352 -14.65 19.26 -1.33
C SER A 352 -13.36 19.06 -2.15
N PRO A 353 -12.23 18.70 -1.51
CA PRO A 353 -11.03 18.28 -2.25
C PRO A 353 -11.27 17.02 -3.08
N TRP A 354 -12.24 16.17 -2.73
CA TRP A 354 -12.66 14.98 -3.49
C TRP A 354 -13.64 15.29 -4.63
N ARG A 355 -13.93 16.57 -4.91
CA ARG A 355 -14.70 16.98 -6.10
C ARG A 355 -14.02 16.59 -7.41
N HIS A 356 -12.70 16.39 -7.40
CA HIS A 356 -11.92 15.89 -8.53
C HIS A 356 -11.97 14.35 -8.55
N SER A 357 -12.09 13.74 -9.74
CA SER A 357 -12.14 12.27 -9.87
C SER A 357 -10.79 11.62 -9.50
N LEU A 358 -10.83 10.37 -9.02
CA LEU A 358 -9.62 9.58 -8.73
C LEU A 358 -8.64 9.55 -9.91
N ALA A 359 -9.16 9.41 -11.13
CA ALA A 359 -8.35 9.39 -12.35
C ALA A 359 -7.60 10.70 -12.64
N ALA A 360 -7.99 11.82 -12.02
CA ALA A 360 -7.34 13.13 -12.14
C ALA A 360 -6.30 13.41 -11.03
N LEU A 361 -6.11 12.48 -10.08
CA LEU A 361 -5.14 12.65 -8.99
C LEU A 361 -3.67 12.53 -9.42
N LEU A 362 -3.41 11.92 -10.59
CA LEU A 362 -2.07 11.52 -10.97
C LEU A 362 -1.87 11.55 -12.48
N ASP A 363 -1.12 12.55 -12.95
CA ASP A 363 -0.67 12.66 -14.32
C ASP A 363 0.47 11.64 -14.64
N GLU A 364 0.80 11.48 -15.92
CA GLU A 364 1.81 10.48 -16.32
C GLU A 364 3.25 10.84 -15.87
N PRO A 365 3.70 12.11 -15.90
CA PRO A 365 4.99 12.51 -15.33
C PRO A 365 5.15 12.15 -13.84
N THR A 366 4.22 12.56 -12.99
CA THR A 366 4.29 12.29 -11.53
C THR A 366 4.18 10.79 -11.25
N ARG A 367 3.33 10.08 -11.99
CA ARG A 367 3.24 8.61 -11.95
C ARG A 367 4.56 7.95 -12.28
N GLN A 368 5.24 8.36 -13.35
CA GLN A 368 6.49 7.73 -13.77
C GLN A 368 7.66 8.08 -12.85
N ALA A 369 7.69 9.28 -12.26
CA ALA A 369 8.64 9.66 -11.21
C ALA A 369 8.48 8.73 -9.98
N SER A 370 7.27 8.67 -9.43
CA SER A 370 6.91 7.80 -8.30
C SER A 370 7.26 6.33 -8.54
N ARG A 371 6.85 5.76 -9.68
CA ARG A 371 7.19 4.38 -10.05
C ARG A 371 8.69 4.14 -10.15
N THR A 372 9.46 5.16 -10.53
CA THR A 372 10.93 5.10 -10.58
C THR A 372 11.53 5.15 -9.17
N ARG A 373 11.02 6.01 -8.27
CA ARG A 373 11.44 6.09 -6.86
C ARG A 373 11.21 4.76 -6.13
N ILE A 374 10.00 4.22 -6.22
CA ILE A 374 9.62 2.97 -5.54
C ILE A 374 10.51 1.80 -5.99
N LYS A 375 10.80 1.72 -7.30
CA LYS A 375 11.74 0.73 -7.85
C LYS A 375 13.19 0.99 -7.45
N ALA A 376 13.59 2.24 -7.25
CA ALA A 376 14.94 2.59 -6.79
C ALA A 376 15.19 2.15 -5.34
N TRP A 377 14.19 2.24 -4.45
CA TRP A 377 14.28 1.62 -3.12
C TRP A 377 14.37 0.08 -3.22
N ARG A 378 13.61 -0.54 -4.14
CA ARG A 378 13.50 -2.00 -4.32
C ARG A 378 14.47 -2.59 -5.36
N ASN A 379 15.67 -2.00 -5.56
CA ASN A 379 16.54 -2.30 -6.71
C ASN A 379 17.60 -3.41 -6.51
N THR A 380 17.83 -3.87 -5.28
CA THR A 380 18.91 -4.84 -4.98
C THR A 380 18.45 -6.31 -5.14
N PRO A 381 19.36 -7.28 -5.37
CA PRO A 381 19.01 -8.70 -5.39
C PRO A 381 18.42 -9.22 -4.07
N HIS A 382 18.72 -8.58 -2.93
CA HIS A 382 18.11 -8.93 -1.65
C HIS A 382 16.59 -8.73 -1.67
N HIS A 383 16.06 -7.71 -2.36
CA HIS A 383 14.61 -7.53 -2.48
C HIS A 383 13.89 -8.68 -3.19
N TRP A 384 14.58 -9.39 -4.08
CA TRP A 384 14.06 -10.60 -4.70
C TRP A 384 14.00 -11.77 -3.71
N LEU A 385 15.01 -11.91 -2.83
CA LEU A 385 14.97 -12.89 -1.74
C LEU A 385 13.88 -12.58 -0.75
N LEU A 386 13.77 -11.32 -0.30
CA LEU A 386 12.67 -10.88 0.55
C LEU A 386 11.33 -11.22 -0.12
N ALA A 387 11.09 -10.82 -1.38
CA ALA A 387 9.82 -11.07 -2.06
C ALA A 387 9.44 -12.56 -2.14
N LEU A 388 10.42 -13.46 -2.36
CA LEU A 388 10.18 -14.90 -2.45
C LEU A 388 10.02 -15.54 -1.07
N ALA A 389 10.88 -15.19 -0.10
CA ALA A 389 10.79 -15.70 1.27
C ALA A 389 9.55 -15.17 2.01
N GLY A 390 9.11 -13.96 1.70
CA GLY A 390 7.94 -13.29 2.27
C GLY A 390 6.58 -13.92 1.92
N VAL A 391 6.57 -14.88 0.99
CA VAL A 391 5.42 -15.76 0.75
C VAL A 391 5.32 -16.85 1.83
N ARG A 392 6.44 -17.25 2.45
CA ARG A 392 6.50 -18.21 3.56
C ARG A 392 6.55 -17.52 4.93
N GLU A 393 7.25 -16.40 5.04
CA GLU A 393 7.45 -15.63 6.27
C GLU A 393 7.13 -14.14 6.03
N PRO A 394 5.85 -13.71 6.15
CA PRO A 394 5.44 -12.35 5.81
C PRO A 394 6.28 -11.24 6.48
N ASP A 395 6.67 -11.42 7.74
CA ASP A 395 7.41 -10.45 8.55
C ASP A 395 8.73 -9.95 7.92
N VAL A 396 9.35 -10.74 7.02
CA VAL A 396 10.59 -10.33 6.33
C VAL A 396 10.40 -9.08 5.47
N MET A 397 9.15 -8.73 5.13
CA MET A 397 8.77 -7.57 4.33
C MET A 397 8.89 -6.23 5.05
N LEU A 398 9.06 -6.22 6.37
CA LEU A 398 9.39 -5.01 7.12
C LEU A 398 10.80 -4.51 6.79
N ARG A 399 11.71 -5.39 6.36
CA ARG A 399 13.12 -5.07 6.03
C ARG A 399 13.31 -4.49 4.62
N GLN A 400 12.28 -3.89 4.03
CA GLN A 400 12.30 -3.39 2.66
C GLN A 400 13.20 -2.16 2.44
N LEU A 401 13.39 -1.28 3.43
CA LEU A 401 14.31 -0.15 3.24
C LEU A 401 15.77 -0.61 3.30
N ASN A 402 16.08 -1.38 4.35
CA ASN A 402 17.42 -1.90 4.58
C ASN A 402 17.40 -3.43 4.82
N PRO A 403 17.45 -4.24 3.75
CA PRO A 403 17.63 -5.70 3.86
C PRO A 403 18.96 -6.13 4.54
N SER A 404 19.84 -5.16 4.85
CA SER A 404 21.10 -5.35 5.56
C SER A 404 21.06 -4.92 7.02
N ALA A 405 19.91 -4.46 7.52
CA ALA A 405 19.74 -4.06 8.92
C ALA A 405 20.12 -5.21 9.87
N PRO A 406 20.74 -4.91 11.03
CA PRO A 406 20.98 -5.91 12.07
C PRO A 406 19.68 -6.56 12.53
N ILE A 407 19.71 -7.87 12.70
CA ILE A 407 18.58 -8.69 13.16
C ILE A 407 18.85 -9.24 14.57
N ALA A 408 17.75 -9.45 15.31
CA ALA A 408 17.79 -9.93 16.69
C ALA A 408 18.54 -11.27 16.82
N GLU A 409 19.27 -11.43 17.93
CA GLU A 409 20.06 -12.64 18.21
C GLU A 409 19.21 -13.91 18.13
N GLN A 410 17.96 -13.86 18.63
CA GLN A 410 17.02 -14.98 18.55
C GLN A 410 16.76 -15.40 17.09
N ARG A 411 16.43 -14.45 16.20
CA ARG A 411 16.22 -14.75 14.77
C ARG A 411 17.48 -15.31 14.10
N ARG A 412 18.67 -14.87 14.50
CA ARG A 412 19.95 -15.43 14.01
C ARG A 412 20.15 -16.88 14.48
N ALA A 413 19.85 -17.15 15.75
CA ALA A 413 19.91 -18.49 16.32
C ALA A 413 18.89 -19.43 15.66
N ASP A 414 17.63 -19.01 15.51
CA ASP A 414 16.57 -19.77 14.86
C ASP A 414 16.94 -20.10 13.40
N ALA A 415 17.50 -19.14 12.67
CA ALA A 415 17.99 -19.35 11.31
C ALA A 415 19.19 -20.32 11.27
N ALA A 416 20.15 -20.20 12.19
CA ALA A 416 21.28 -21.12 12.29
C ALA A 416 20.84 -22.56 12.63
N VAL A 417 19.88 -22.73 13.55
CA VAL A 417 19.28 -24.02 13.91
C VAL A 417 18.56 -24.63 12.71
N TYR A 418 17.74 -23.85 11.98
CA TYR A 418 17.07 -24.33 10.77
C TYR A 418 18.06 -24.86 9.72
N LEU A 419 19.13 -24.12 9.44
CA LEU A 419 20.16 -24.55 8.49
C LEU A 419 20.86 -25.85 8.95
N GLN A 420 21.19 -25.98 10.23
CA GLN A 420 21.87 -27.15 10.77
C GLN A 420 20.94 -28.37 10.81
N ASP A 421 19.78 -28.25 11.44
CA ASP A 421 18.90 -29.39 11.75
C ASP A 421 18.05 -29.81 10.54
N SER A 422 17.58 -28.86 9.72
CA SER A 422 16.70 -29.16 8.57
C SER A 422 17.46 -29.36 7.27
N LEU A 423 18.62 -28.71 7.09
CA LEU A 423 19.40 -28.78 5.85
C LEU A 423 20.77 -29.45 6.01
N GLY A 424 21.25 -29.73 7.22
CA GLY A 424 22.59 -30.28 7.45
C GLY A 424 23.67 -29.35 6.91
N LEU A 425 23.51 -28.04 7.14
CA LEU A 425 24.41 -27.00 6.68
C LEU A 425 25.23 -26.43 7.84
N HIS A 426 26.55 -26.56 7.73
CA HIS A 426 27.49 -26.10 8.75
C HIS A 426 28.34 -24.93 8.23
N ALA A 427 28.76 -24.04 9.14
CA ALA A 427 29.45 -22.80 8.78
C ALA A 427 30.83 -23.03 8.13
N ASP A 428 31.47 -24.15 8.43
CA ASP A 428 32.77 -24.56 7.90
C ASP A 428 32.72 -25.12 6.46
N GLU A 429 31.54 -25.48 5.94
CA GLU A 429 31.37 -25.88 4.54
C GLU A 429 31.50 -24.70 3.55
N GLY A 430 31.30 -23.47 4.03
CA GLY A 430 31.34 -22.25 3.20
C GLY A 430 30.15 -22.10 2.24
N HIS A 431 29.95 -20.90 1.68
CA HIS A 431 28.73 -20.56 0.92
C HIS A 431 28.44 -21.46 -0.30
N GLN A 432 29.48 -22.04 -0.91
CA GLN A 432 29.36 -22.86 -2.14
C GLN A 432 28.44 -24.07 -1.95
N VAL A 433 28.33 -24.57 -0.71
CA VAL A 433 27.44 -25.66 -0.35
C VAL A 433 25.97 -25.38 -0.71
N LEU A 434 25.53 -24.12 -0.68
CA LEU A 434 24.14 -23.73 -0.96
C LEU A 434 23.75 -24.04 -2.40
N ALA A 435 24.72 -24.06 -3.33
CA ALA A 435 24.50 -24.49 -4.71
C ALA A 435 23.89 -25.89 -4.83
N ARG A 436 24.07 -26.78 -3.83
CA ARG A 436 23.47 -28.13 -3.81
C ARG A 436 21.93 -28.12 -3.79
N TYR A 437 21.31 -27.01 -3.39
CA TYR A 437 19.85 -26.83 -3.39
C TYR A 437 19.32 -26.15 -4.65
N TRP A 438 20.20 -25.68 -5.54
CA TRP A 438 19.81 -25.30 -6.89
C TRP A 438 19.75 -26.58 -7.75
N LEU A 439 18.53 -27.09 -7.99
CA LEU A 439 18.24 -28.38 -8.63
C LEU A 439 17.67 -28.20 -10.07
N PRO A 440 18.40 -27.61 -11.03
CA PRO A 440 17.85 -27.31 -12.37
C PRO A 440 17.45 -28.58 -13.13
N ALA A 441 18.07 -29.72 -12.78
CA ALA A 441 17.68 -31.06 -13.22
C ALA A 441 16.22 -31.40 -12.88
N GLN A 442 15.77 -31.06 -11.67
CA GLN A 442 14.39 -31.29 -11.21
C GLN A 442 13.40 -30.41 -11.98
N ALA A 443 13.69 -29.11 -12.11
CA ALA A 443 12.86 -28.21 -12.90
C ALA A 443 12.74 -28.67 -14.36
N HIS A 444 13.83 -29.13 -14.98
CA HIS A 444 13.80 -29.69 -16.33
C HIS A 444 12.95 -30.98 -16.41
N HIS A 445 13.10 -31.90 -15.45
CA HIS A 445 12.31 -33.13 -15.41
C HIS A 445 10.80 -32.85 -15.23
N LEU A 446 10.44 -31.91 -14.35
CA LEU A 446 9.05 -31.48 -14.17
C LEU A 446 8.45 -30.87 -15.44
N ASN A 447 9.21 -30.01 -16.15
CA ASN A 447 8.80 -29.47 -17.45
C ASN A 447 8.58 -30.58 -18.48
N GLN A 448 9.47 -31.59 -18.53
CA GLN A 448 9.35 -32.74 -19.43
C GLN A 448 8.08 -33.56 -19.12
N LEU A 449 7.85 -33.90 -17.85
CA LEU A 449 6.64 -34.62 -17.41
C LEU A 449 5.35 -33.86 -17.77
N ALA A 450 5.33 -32.54 -17.63
CA ALA A 450 4.18 -31.72 -18.00
C ALA A 450 3.94 -31.67 -19.51
N ALA A 451 5.00 -31.59 -20.31
CA ALA A 451 4.92 -31.68 -21.78
C ALA A 451 4.43 -33.08 -22.23
N ASP A 452 5.02 -34.15 -21.71
CA ASP A 452 4.61 -35.53 -22.00
C ASP A 452 3.15 -35.76 -21.61
N ALA A 453 2.70 -35.20 -20.47
CA ALA A 453 1.31 -35.24 -20.03
C ALA A 453 0.35 -34.45 -20.94
N ALA A 454 0.77 -33.30 -21.47
CA ALA A 454 0.00 -32.55 -22.46
C ALA A 454 -0.13 -33.30 -23.80
N HIS A 455 0.88 -34.09 -24.17
CA HIS A 455 0.87 -34.95 -25.35
C HIS A 455 0.25 -36.34 -25.13
N GLY A 456 -0.21 -36.66 -23.91
CA GLY A 456 -0.82 -37.95 -23.58
C GLY A 456 0.16 -39.13 -23.43
N VAL A 457 1.46 -38.85 -23.33
CA VAL A 457 2.56 -39.83 -23.23
C VAL A 457 2.87 -40.18 -21.76
N LEU A 458 1.85 -40.17 -20.88
CA LEU A 458 2.01 -40.53 -19.48
C LEU A 458 2.24 -42.05 -19.31
N PRO A 459 3.04 -42.46 -18.31
CA PRO A 459 3.18 -43.86 -17.94
C PRO A 459 1.82 -44.54 -17.63
N PRO A 460 1.70 -45.85 -17.87
CA PRO A 460 0.50 -46.61 -17.50
C PRO A 460 0.13 -46.42 -16.03
N SER A 461 -1.18 -46.34 -15.74
CA SER A 461 -1.69 -46.20 -14.37
C SER A 461 -1.47 -47.44 -13.50
N GLN A 462 -1.26 -48.61 -14.11
CA GLN A 462 -0.88 -49.84 -13.41
C GLN A 462 0.59 -50.16 -13.69
N THR A 463 1.39 -50.25 -12.63
CA THR A 463 2.79 -50.71 -12.71
C THR A 463 2.92 -52.09 -12.09
N ARG A 464 4.06 -52.76 -12.28
CA ARG A 464 4.36 -54.04 -11.59
C ARG A 464 4.71 -53.86 -10.10
N PHE A 465 4.73 -52.63 -9.59
CA PHE A 465 5.25 -52.27 -8.28
C PHE A 465 4.20 -51.66 -7.35
N GLY A 466 3.01 -51.38 -7.88
CA GLY A 466 1.88 -50.87 -7.12
C GLY A 466 0.76 -50.35 -8.04
N GLN A 467 -0.41 -50.16 -7.44
CA GLN A 467 -1.47 -49.33 -8.00
C GLN A 467 -1.45 -47.99 -7.25
N PRO A 468 -1.26 -46.85 -7.94
CA PRO A 468 -1.35 -45.55 -7.32
C PRO A 468 -2.78 -45.27 -6.84
N THR A 469 -2.89 -44.43 -5.81
CA THR A 469 -4.19 -44.04 -5.24
C THR A 469 -5.01 -43.21 -6.23
N PRO A 470 -6.35 -43.09 -6.04
CA PRO A 470 -7.18 -42.22 -6.86
C PRO A 470 -6.69 -40.76 -6.87
N ASP A 471 -6.16 -40.27 -5.75
CA ASP A 471 -5.65 -38.90 -5.63
C ASP A 471 -4.28 -38.72 -6.31
N GLU A 472 -3.36 -39.69 -6.19
CA GLU A 472 -2.12 -39.72 -6.98
C GLU A 472 -2.40 -39.73 -8.49
N LEU A 473 -3.42 -40.49 -8.94
CA LEU A 473 -3.85 -40.50 -10.33
C LEU A 473 -4.48 -39.16 -10.76
N LYS A 474 -5.29 -38.54 -9.90
CA LYS A 474 -5.88 -37.21 -10.12
C LYS A 474 -4.78 -36.16 -10.26
N GLN A 475 -3.80 -36.16 -9.35
CA GLN A 475 -2.64 -35.27 -9.37
C GLN A 475 -1.79 -35.46 -10.62
N ARG A 476 -1.40 -36.71 -10.94
CA ARG A 476 -0.66 -37.06 -12.17
C ARG A 476 -1.38 -36.56 -13.44
N ASN A 477 -2.70 -36.70 -13.49
CA ASN A 477 -3.50 -36.25 -14.63
C ASN A 477 -3.66 -34.71 -14.69
N ALA A 478 -3.41 -33.99 -13.59
CA ALA A 478 -3.42 -32.53 -13.52
C ALA A 478 -2.13 -31.90 -14.09
N VAL A 479 -0.99 -32.60 -14.05
CA VAL A 479 0.33 -32.10 -14.51
C VAL A 479 0.33 -31.58 -15.95
N LYS A 480 -0.54 -32.10 -16.83
CA LYS A 480 -0.72 -31.54 -18.19
C LYS A 480 -1.12 -30.05 -18.19
N GLY A 481 -1.81 -29.58 -17.15
CA GLY A 481 -2.28 -28.20 -17.00
C GLY A 481 -1.16 -27.19 -16.73
N VAL A 482 -0.03 -27.64 -16.17
CA VAL A 482 1.13 -26.80 -15.87
C VAL A 482 2.15 -26.74 -17.01
N SER A 483 1.95 -27.48 -18.10
CA SER A 483 2.84 -27.59 -19.27
C SER A 483 3.27 -26.27 -19.93
N ARG A 484 2.47 -25.21 -19.79
CA ARG A 484 2.76 -23.85 -20.29
C ARG A 484 3.57 -22.97 -19.32
N HIS A 485 3.85 -23.46 -18.11
CA HIS A 485 4.51 -22.75 -17.03
C HIS A 485 5.84 -23.42 -16.71
N ALA A 486 6.96 -22.69 -16.81
CA ALA A 486 8.27 -23.24 -16.44
C ALA A 486 8.30 -23.61 -14.94
N ALA A 487 8.78 -24.81 -14.60
CA ALA A 487 8.91 -25.31 -13.23
C ALA A 487 10.06 -24.66 -12.42
N THR A 488 10.82 -23.74 -13.00
CA THR A 488 11.99 -23.11 -12.35
C THR A 488 11.62 -22.49 -10.99
N ILE A 489 10.45 -21.88 -10.87
CA ILE A 489 9.96 -21.24 -9.65
C ILE A 489 9.74 -22.21 -8.48
N HIS A 490 9.27 -23.44 -8.74
CA HIS A 490 9.03 -24.47 -7.71
C HIS A 490 10.34 -24.94 -7.02
N MET A 491 11.48 -24.79 -7.69
CA MET A 491 12.81 -24.94 -7.09
C MET A 491 13.31 -23.61 -6.51
N ALA A 492 13.12 -22.51 -7.24
CA ALA A 492 13.71 -21.22 -6.93
C ALA A 492 13.15 -20.59 -5.64
N GLU A 493 11.88 -20.84 -5.29
CA GLU A 493 11.30 -20.37 -4.01
C GLU A 493 12.03 -20.96 -2.80
N LYS A 494 12.32 -22.26 -2.81
CA LYS A 494 13.05 -22.95 -1.74
C LYS A 494 14.48 -22.46 -1.65
N PHE A 495 15.14 -22.34 -2.80
CA PHE A 495 16.50 -21.81 -2.85
C PHE A 495 16.57 -20.36 -2.35
N ALA A 496 15.57 -19.53 -2.65
CA ALA A 496 15.46 -18.17 -2.11
C ALA A 496 15.26 -18.18 -0.58
N PHE A 497 14.41 -19.06 -0.07
CA PHE A 497 14.21 -19.25 1.37
C PHE A 497 15.50 -19.71 2.07
N TYR A 498 16.23 -20.68 1.51
CA TYR A 498 17.49 -21.14 2.08
C TYR A 498 18.60 -20.07 2.03
N LEU A 499 18.64 -19.26 0.96
CA LEU A 499 19.52 -18.08 0.91
C LEU A 499 19.14 -17.03 1.97
N HIS A 500 17.84 -16.78 2.17
CA HIS A 500 17.35 -15.86 3.22
C HIS A 500 17.77 -16.35 4.61
N MET A 501 17.57 -17.63 4.92
CA MET A 501 18.03 -18.22 6.18
C MET A 501 19.57 -18.17 6.31
N ALA A 502 20.32 -18.36 5.23
CA ALA A 502 21.78 -18.18 5.23
C ALA A 502 22.20 -16.73 5.56
N PHE A 503 21.53 -15.73 4.98
CA PHE A 503 21.72 -14.32 5.34
C PHE A 503 21.38 -14.04 6.80
N ASP A 504 20.25 -14.57 7.29
CA ASP A 504 19.78 -14.32 8.65
C ASP A 504 20.61 -15.05 9.71
N SER A 505 21.18 -16.21 9.40
CA SER A 505 22.05 -16.93 10.35
C SER A 505 23.34 -16.19 10.69
N GLY A 506 23.84 -15.35 9.77
CA GLY A 506 25.16 -14.72 9.87
C GLY A 506 26.34 -15.70 9.76
N LEU A 507 26.10 -17.00 9.47
CA LEU A 507 27.14 -18.03 9.40
C LEU A 507 28.00 -17.97 8.13
N PHE A 508 27.52 -17.30 7.08
CA PHE A 508 28.17 -17.22 5.78
C PHE A 508 28.46 -15.75 5.39
N GLU A 509 29.50 -15.55 4.57
CA GLU A 509 29.87 -14.22 4.07
C GLU A 509 28.76 -13.59 3.21
N ARG A 510 28.44 -12.33 3.48
CA ARG A 510 27.32 -11.60 2.85
C ARG A 510 27.48 -11.44 1.33
N GLU A 511 28.71 -11.17 0.86
CA GLU A 511 28.96 -10.82 -0.54
C GLU A 511 28.77 -12.02 -1.49
N PRO A 512 29.32 -13.23 -1.23
CA PRO A 512 28.99 -14.42 -2.01
C PRO A 512 27.50 -14.80 -2.00
N LEU A 513 26.81 -14.65 -0.87
CA LEU A 513 25.35 -14.86 -0.83
C LEU A 513 24.61 -13.89 -1.76
N MET A 514 25.07 -12.64 -1.86
CA MET A 514 24.50 -11.63 -2.76
C MET A 514 24.71 -11.98 -4.24
N GLN A 515 25.80 -12.66 -4.57
CA GLN A 515 26.06 -13.18 -5.92
C GLN A 515 25.07 -14.31 -6.28
N HIS A 516 24.77 -15.23 -5.35
CA HIS A 516 23.73 -16.24 -5.55
C HIS A 516 22.33 -15.59 -5.70
N ALA A 517 22.02 -14.55 -4.92
CA ALA A 517 20.78 -13.77 -5.06
C ALA A 517 20.68 -13.08 -6.43
N GLY A 518 21.79 -12.52 -6.95
CA GLY A 518 21.87 -11.93 -8.28
C GLY A 518 21.68 -12.96 -9.40
N ALA A 519 22.30 -14.14 -9.28
CA ALA A 519 22.12 -15.25 -10.21
C ALA A 519 20.67 -15.76 -10.23
N LEU A 520 20.04 -15.89 -9.05
CA LEU A 520 18.63 -16.23 -8.89
C LEU A 520 17.72 -15.23 -9.60
N ARG A 521 17.90 -13.93 -9.36
CA ARG A 521 17.20 -12.85 -10.07
C ARG A 521 17.35 -12.98 -11.58
N SER A 522 18.59 -13.05 -12.08
CA SER A 522 18.88 -13.14 -13.51
C SER A 522 18.20 -14.35 -14.16
N CYS A 523 18.19 -15.49 -13.47
CA CYS A 523 17.52 -16.71 -13.91
C CYS A 523 15.99 -16.53 -13.99
N LEU A 524 15.35 -16.01 -12.93
CA LEU A 524 13.91 -15.77 -12.89
C LEU A 524 13.45 -14.77 -13.96
N CYS A 525 14.16 -13.65 -14.13
CA CYS A 525 13.89 -12.66 -15.19
C CYS A 525 13.94 -13.23 -16.62
N ARG A 526 14.64 -14.36 -16.83
CA ARG A 526 14.78 -15.01 -18.14
C ARG A 526 13.72 -16.08 -18.41
N PHE A 527 13.30 -16.83 -17.39
CA PHE A 527 12.20 -17.79 -17.51
C PHE A 527 10.82 -17.11 -17.49
N TYR A 528 10.69 -15.98 -16.80
CA TYR A 528 9.43 -15.26 -16.62
C TYR A 528 9.56 -13.83 -17.11
N ALA A 529 8.86 -13.49 -18.19
CA ALA A 529 8.96 -12.16 -18.82
C ALA A 529 8.33 -11.01 -17.99
N THR A 530 7.49 -11.33 -17.01
CA THR A 530 6.83 -10.36 -16.12
C THR A 530 6.57 -10.97 -14.74
N PRO A 531 6.38 -10.14 -13.69
CA PRO A 531 5.95 -10.60 -12.37
C PRO A 531 4.72 -11.51 -12.40
N LYS A 532 3.71 -11.12 -13.19
CA LYS A 532 2.49 -11.89 -13.38
C LYS A 532 2.76 -13.31 -13.91
N ARG A 533 3.66 -13.47 -14.88
CA ARG A 533 4.01 -14.80 -15.42
C ARG A 533 4.80 -15.67 -14.44
N LEU A 534 5.55 -15.07 -13.51
CA LEU A 534 6.20 -15.80 -12.41
C LEU A 534 5.14 -16.31 -11.42
N LEU A 535 4.26 -15.41 -10.96
CA LEU A 535 3.22 -15.73 -9.98
C LEU A 535 2.19 -16.73 -10.52
N GLU A 536 1.74 -16.58 -11.77
CA GLU A 536 0.88 -17.56 -12.45
C GLU A 536 1.55 -18.94 -12.55
N ALA A 537 2.87 -18.99 -12.79
CA ALA A 537 3.61 -20.24 -12.83
C ALA A 537 3.73 -20.85 -11.43
N TRP A 538 4.03 -20.04 -10.41
CA TRP A 538 4.15 -20.51 -9.03
C TRP A 538 2.81 -21.09 -8.54
N PHE A 539 1.72 -20.33 -8.68
CA PHE A 539 0.38 -20.75 -8.31
C PHE A 539 -0.01 -22.07 -9.00
N ALA A 540 0.28 -22.20 -10.29
CA ALA A 540 -0.03 -23.40 -11.06
C ALA A 540 0.78 -24.62 -10.61
N TRP A 541 2.07 -24.46 -10.31
CA TRP A 541 2.92 -25.55 -9.81
C TRP A 541 2.58 -25.93 -8.37
N GLU A 542 2.36 -24.96 -7.48
CA GLU A 542 1.92 -25.19 -6.08
C GLU A 542 0.59 -25.94 -6.03
N SER A 543 -0.41 -25.50 -6.82
CA SER A 543 -1.72 -26.16 -6.92
C SER A 543 -1.64 -27.59 -7.50
N CYS A 544 -0.58 -27.92 -8.24
CA CYS A 544 -0.42 -29.22 -8.88
C CYS A 544 0.45 -30.19 -8.07
N LEU A 545 1.48 -29.68 -7.39
CA LEU A 545 2.44 -30.43 -6.58
C LEU A 545 2.58 -29.80 -5.19
N PRO A 546 1.49 -29.73 -4.38
CA PRO A 546 1.57 -29.26 -3.01
C PRO A 546 2.46 -30.19 -2.19
N GLU A 547 3.22 -29.64 -1.25
CA GLU A 547 4.08 -30.44 -0.37
C GLU A 547 3.33 -30.85 0.89
N PRO A 548 3.17 -32.17 1.18
CA PRO A 548 2.32 -32.65 2.28
C PRO A 548 2.90 -32.39 3.68
N GLU A 549 4.14 -31.89 3.77
CA GLU A 549 4.85 -31.58 5.01
C GLU A 549 4.79 -30.07 5.37
N HIS A 550 4.24 -29.23 4.48
CA HIS A 550 4.16 -27.78 4.65
C HIS A 550 2.73 -27.28 4.41
N ASP A 551 2.38 -26.14 5.00
CA ASP A 551 1.15 -25.43 4.65
C ASP A 551 1.20 -24.95 3.19
N SER A 552 0.05 -25.00 2.51
CA SER A 552 -0.05 -24.72 1.08
C SER A 552 0.01 -23.22 0.81
N LEU A 553 0.96 -22.77 -0.04
CA LEU A 553 1.18 -21.35 -0.32
C LEU A 553 0.16 -20.73 -1.30
N ILE A 554 -0.94 -21.42 -1.57
CA ILE A 554 -1.89 -21.09 -2.65
C ILE A 554 -2.56 -19.73 -2.40
N ASN A 555 -2.91 -19.39 -1.15
CA ASN A 555 -3.59 -18.16 -0.81
C ASN A 555 -2.65 -16.94 -0.90
N GLU A 556 -1.42 -17.11 -0.45
CA GLU A 556 -0.33 -16.14 -0.40
C GLU A 556 0.08 -15.77 -1.84
N ILE A 557 0.31 -16.77 -2.69
CA ILE A 557 0.65 -16.55 -4.10
C ILE A 557 -0.53 -15.91 -4.85
N ALA A 558 -1.77 -16.33 -4.58
CA ALA A 558 -2.96 -15.73 -5.19
C ALA A 558 -3.13 -14.27 -4.78
N TRP A 559 -2.90 -13.94 -3.51
CA TRP A 559 -2.87 -12.56 -3.04
C TRP A 559 -1.82 -11.73 -3.79
N HIS A 560 -0.58 -12.24 -3.91
CA HIS A 560 0.48 -11.55 -4.64
C HIS A 560 0.19 -11.35 -6.13
N LEU A 561 -0.68 -12.17 -6.73
CA LEU A 561 -1.13 -12.09 -8.13
C LEU A 561 -2.25 -11.03 -8.33
N GLU A 562 -3.02 -10.73 -7.28
CA GLU A 562 -4.23 -9.91 -7.33
C GLU A 562 -4.06 -8.50 -6.74
N ASP A 563 -3.24 -8.34 -5.69
CA ASP A 563 -2.98 -7.04 -5.06
C ASP A 563 -1.99 -6.18 -5.87
N HIS A 564 -2.32 -4.91 -6.08
CA HIS A 564 -1.49 -4.00 -6.88
C HIS A 564 -0.25 -3.47 -6.15
N GLY A 565 -0.25 -3.51 -4.81
CA GLY A 565 0.87 -3.15 -3.96
C GLY A 565 1.94 -4.25 -3.87
N SER A 566 1.53 -5.52 -4.01
CA SER A 566 2.38 -6.72 -4.08
C SER A 566 3.80 -6.46 -4.60
N LEU A 567 4.80 -6.69 -3.75
CA LEU A 567 6.20 -6.32 -3.98
C LEU A 567 6.74 -6.78 -5.35
N PHE A 568 6.29 -7.94 -5.84
CA PHE A 568 6.65 -8.48 -7.16
C PHE A 568 6.41 -7.50 -8.32
N HIS A 569 5.38 -6.64 -8.25
CA HIS A 569 5.10 -5.63 -9.27
C HIS A 569 6.08 -4.43 -9.25
N TRP A 570 6.89 -4.33 -8.20
CA TRP A 570 7.74 -3.20 -7.85
C TRP A 570 9.23 -3.55 -7.77
N LEU A 571 9.60 -4.80 -8.07
CA LEU A 571 10.99 -5.21 -8.30
C LEU A 571 11.51 -4.71 -9.66
N ASP A 572 12.83 -4.54 -9.78
CA ASP A 572 13.47 -4.29 -11.08
C ASP A 572 13.56 -5.59 -11.90
N TRP A 573 12.78 -5.65 -12.98
CA TRP A 573 12.62 -6.84 -13.82
C TRP A 573 13.60 -6.85 -14.99
N ARG A 574 14.90 -6.89 -14.68
CA ARG A 574 15.99 -6.87 -15.66
C ARG A 574 16.89 -8.11 -15.50
N PRO A 575 17.18 -8.84 -16.58
CA PRO A 575 18.16 -9.92 -16.54
C PRO A 575 19.59 -9.39 -16.71
N ASP A 576 20.50 -9.85 -15.86
CA ASP A 576 21.93 -9.61 -15.99
C ASP A 576 22.56 -10.62 -16.97
N ALA A 577 23.90 -10.72 -16.99
CA ALA A 577 24.58 -11.85 -17.61
C ALA A 577 24.02 -13.20 -17.12
N TRP A 578 24.07 -14.25 -17.97
CA TRP A 578 23.59 -15.57 -17.58
C TRP A 578 24.55 -16.21 -16.58
N CYS A 579 24.05 -16.42 -15.37
CA CYS A 579 24.70 -17.21 -14.33
C CYS A 579 23.61 -18.02 -13.62
N GLU A 580 23.81 -19.33 -13.46
CA GLU A 580 22.95 -20.15 -12.60
C GLU A 580 23.55 -20.14 -11.18
N PRO A 581 22.73 -20.09 -10.11
CA PRO A 581 23.24 -20.10 -8.73
C PRO A 581 24.08 -21.32 -8.31
N GLY A 582 24.08 -22.40 -9.10
CA GLY A 582 24.88 -23.59 -8.86
C GLY A 582 25.42 -24.20 -10.15
N GLU A 583 26.36 -25.14 -10.03
CA GLU A 583 26.95 -25.83 -11.18
C GLU A 583 25.92 -26.63 -11.97
N ARG A 584 26.06 -26.66 -13.29
CA ARG A 584 25.24 -27.54 -14.13
C ARG A 584 25.65 -29.00 -13.90
N PRO A 585 24.75 -29.88 -13.44
CA PRO A 585 25.08 -31.29 -13.28
C PRO A 585 25.46 -31.90 -14.63
N THR A 586 26.56 -32.65 -14.67
CA THR A 586 26.96 -33.41 -15.85
C THR A 586 25.88 -34.44 -16.21
N LEU A 587 25.79 -34.86 -17.48
CA LEU A 587 24.80 -35.86 -17.91
C LEU A 587 24.86 -37.15 -17.06
N THR A 588 26.07 -37.55 -16.65
CA THR A 588 26.31 -38.69 -15.74
C THR A 588 25.71 -38.44 -14.35
N HIS A 589 25.91 -37.24 -13.78
CA HIS A 589 25.37 -36.86 -12.47
C HIS A 589 23.84 -36.71 -12.53
N PHE A 590 23.30 -36.11 -13.58
CA PHE A 590 21.85 -36.03 -13.86
C PHE A 590 21.22 -37.44 -13.94
N THR A 591 21.88 -38.37 -14.62
CA THR A 591 21.41 -39.76 -14.73
C THR A 591 21.44 -40.44 -13.36
N ALA A 592 22.51 -40.28 -12.58
CA ALA A 592 22.60 -40.82 -11.22
C ALA A 592 21.52 -40.25 -10.26
N MET A 593 21.25 -38.94 -10.32
CA MET A 593 20.17 -38.31 -9.54
C MET A 593 18.78 -38.79 -9.96
N SER A 594 18.55 -39.05 -11.25
CA SER A 594 17.30 -39.64 -11.75
C SER A 594 17.13 -41.10 -11.33
N LEU A 595 18.23 -41.83 -11.10
CA LEU A 595 18.24 -43.23 -10.68
C LEU A 595 18.07 -43.41 -9.16
N VAL A 596 18.69 -42.56 -8.35
CA VAL A 596 18.87 -42.79 -6.89
C VAL A 596 18.44 -41.58 -6.03
N GLY A 597 18.22 -40.42 -6.64
CA GLY A 597 18.08 -39.14 -5.95
C GLY A 597 16.64 -38.66 -5.68
N PRO A 598 16.49 -37.43 -5.16
CA PRO A 598 15.22 -36.86 -4.68
C PRO A 598 14.14 -36.69 -5.77
N LEU A 599 14.52 -36.83 -7.05
CA LEU A 599 13.60 -36.85 -8.20
C LEU A 599 12.55 -37.97 -8.09
N ASN A 600 12.89 -39.10 -7.49
CA ASN A 600 11.97 -40.23 -7.26
C ASN A 600 11.12 -40.11 -5.98
N MET A 601 11.37 -39.10 -5.14
CA MET A 601 10.71 -38.95 -3.83
C MET A 601 9.52 -37.98 -3.87
N ARG A 602 9.56 -36.95 -4.72
CA ARG A 602 8.56 -35.85 -4.73
C ARG A 602 7.39 -36.00 -5.71
N CYS A 603 7.44 -36.95 -6.65
CA CYS A 603 6.20 -37.48 -7.22
C CYS A 603 5.77 -38.65 -6.33
N GLY A 604 4.61 -38.56 -5.69
CA GLY A 604 4.15 -39.47 -4.62
C GLY A 604 4.14 -40.96 -5.03
N ALA A 605 5.30 -41.61 -4.92
CA ALA A 605 5.52 -42.95 -5.44
C ALA A 605 6.79 -43.63 -4.87
N SER A 606 7.07 -43.44 -3.58
CA SER A 606 8.23 -44.05 -2.88
C SER A 606 8.30 -45.58 -2.98
N HIS A 607 7.20 -46.23 -3.38
CA HIS A 607 7.08 -47.66 -3.67
C HIS A 607 6.90 -47.99 -5.17
N SER A 608 6.16 -47.20 -5.95
CA SER A 608 5.78 -47.59 -7.33
C SER A 608 6.85 -47.33 -8.42
N TRP A 609 7.87 -46.51 -8.17
CA TRP A 609 8.87 -46.14 -9.21
C TRP A 609 10.28 -46.70 -9.00
N LYS A 610 10.58 -47.29 -7.82
CA LYS A 610 11.93 -47.81 -7.45
C LYS A 610 12.51 -48.91 -8.36
N VAL A 611 11.75 -49.45 -9.32
CA VAL A 611 12.08 -50.69 -10.01
C VAL A 611 11.99 -50.58 -11.55
N LEU A 612 11.81 -49.35 -12.09
CA LEU A 612 11.70 -49.14 -13.54
C LEU A 612 13.02 -48.78 -14.25
N VAL A 613 14.14 -48.68 -13.53
CA VAL A 613 15.44 -48.32 -14.14
C VAL A 613 16.55 -49.36 -13.91
N SER A 614 16.15 -50.63 -13.90
CA SER A 614 17.06 -51.79 -13.88
C SER A 614 16.96 -52.64 -15.15
N ALA A 615 17.46 -52.10 -16.28
CA ALA A 615 18.02 -52.85 -17.44
C ALA A 615 17.06 -53.82 -18.22
N PRO A 616 17.37 -54.25 -19.46
CA PRO A 616 18.66 -54.17 -20.16
C PRO A 616 18.68 -53.48 -21.52
N THR A 617 19.90 -53.00 -21.82
CA THR A 617 20.54 -52.93 -23.13
C THR A 617 19.89 -53.76 -24.23
N PHE A 618 19.37 -53.10 -25.27
CA PHE A 618 18.95 -53.77 -26.50
C PHE A 618 20.16 -54.18 -27.33
N ALA A 619 20.30 -55.50 -27.55
CA ALA A 619 21.16 -56.03 -28.59
C ALA A 619 20.53 -55.76 -29.97
N ASN A 620 21.27 -55.11 -30.87
CA ASN A 620 20.89 -55.02 -32.28
C ASN A 620 21.61 -56.10 -33.08
N GLY A 621 20.84 -56.87 -33.85
CA GLY A 621 21.36 -57.95 -34.69
C GLY A 621 20.86 -57.85 -36.13
N SER A 622 21.66 -58.39 -37.05
CA SER A 622 21.44 -58.47 -38.51
C SER A 622 21.61 -57.15 -39.30
N ARG A 623 22.14 -57.12 -40.53
CA ARG A 623 23.12 -57.99 -41.24
C ARG A 623 23.45 -57.32 -42.59
N ALA A 624 24.72 -57.25 -43.00
CA ALA A 624 25.22 -57.60 -44.35
C ALA A 624 26.68 -57.11 -44.59
N THR A 625 27.53 -57.98 -45.16
CA THR A 625 28.69 -57.72 -46.07
C THR A 625 29.57 -56.47 -45.85
N THR A 626 30.90 -56.49 -45.69
CA THR A 626 32.00 -57.49 -45.85
C THR A 626 33.28 -56.87 -45.20
N THR A 627 34.48 -57.48 -44.99
CA THR A 627 35.16 -58.66 -45.56
C THR A 627 36.16 -59.28 -44.54
N SER A 628 37.02 -60.21 -44.98
CA SER A 628 38.15 -60.86 -44.26
C SER A 628 39.41 -59.99 -44.04
N PRO A 629 40.44 -60.45 -43.28
CA PRO A 629 40.48 -61.52 -42.26
C PRO A 629 41.21 -61.14 -40.93
N ALA A 630 41.18 -62.04 -39.94
CA ALA A 630 42.00 -61.99 -38.70
C ALA A 630 43.46 -62.47 -38.94
N PRO A 631 44.40 -62.32 -37.96
CA PRO A 631 44.51 -63.36 -36.91
C PRO A 631 44.92 -62.90 -35.48
N THR A 632 44.28 -63.54 -34.48
CA THR A 632 44.87 -64.25 -33.30
C THR A 632 45.89 -63.56 -32.34
N ILE A 633 45.66 -63.63 -31.01
CA ILE A 633 46.50 -64.32 -29.98
C ILE A 633 46.13 -63.93 -28.51
N CYS A 634 46.11 -64.94 -27.63
CA CYS A 634 46.20 -65.05 -26.15
C CYS A 634 45.97 -63.82 -25.21
N LYS A 635 45.18 -63.91 -24.12
CA LYS A 635 45.16 -64.80 -22.91
C LYS A 635 46.06 -64.33 -21.74
N SER A 636 45.42 -64.28 -20.55
CA SER A 636 46.01 -64.27 -19.19
C SER A 636 46.72 -62.97 -18.76
N PHE A 637 46.63 -62.51 -17.51
CA PHE A 637 46.05 -63.08 -16.28
C PHE A 637 44.91 -62.23 -15.71
#